data_AF-A0A8C9RIR9-F1
#
_entry.id   AF-A0A8C9RIR9-F1
#
_cell.length_a   1.000
_cell.length_b   1.000
_cell.length_c   1.000
_cell.angle_alpha   90.00
_cell.angle_beta   90.00
_cell.angle_gamma   90.00
#
_symmetry.space_group_name_H-M   'P 1'
#
loop_
_entity.id
_entity.type
_entity.pdbx_description
1 polymer ?
#
loop_
_entity_poly.entity_id
_entity_poly.type
_entity_poly.pdbx_seq_one_letter_code
_entity_poly.pdbx_strand_id
1 'polypeptide(L)'
;METNSLAMSPVDGGTGRKPTTVCIFGTGDFGRSLGLRLLQAGYAVVFGSRRPHNSSLLPRGAQALSHAEAARTSEVIFLAVHRENYDFLGTLSEELVGKVLVDVSNNPRLNQYPESNAEYLGKLVPGASVVKAFNTVSAWALQSGGLDANRQVLICGDDSESKEVVVDIAHSLGLTALDKGSLRAAGEIEDFPLQLFPLWRLPLAIGAGLLAAVFTYVVVLDVIFTRVTTGKDNSFRIMISLANKVFPIISLTMLALCYLPGVMAAFLQLYNGTKYKRFPDWLDRWMLCRKQLGLLALAFAFLHVLYTLVIPFRYFVRYKVVTWTISEMKANQSKFDNTVAWYTDSYISLGILGFAFYVLLGITSLPSVSNAVNWREFRFVQVRCDAGCDSPPPTRVTAMAGVRLFGRWAGLLGTRSSLTASGPLCLAGRPPRAPSAALLEPPWAQALHVRLQQRALCEGRRLLRREDENPAVPKRTELDDLVEKAGGPEEVLRLWAERGATANQTAIYIFHLARLASEKGAPGHADLLRDRRLQDMFDRVSSQVCTVWNGSLVSVLRAAALLGVTPGSAALDSLQTEALWRIRRFSYRQLAYLADWACGRDGGTRPRELLAATLKQLELRWTELADVRTVGLLLSRAAHLPPSLVDKLEDKALELVETFHAEDIRRVAVSLAAQGRRSVPLLRALSYHAQQKPSQELKAPLLLDLVFAYAKMKFHQTQLFQRIATELLPQLAQLSSGDVTRCARSFAYLKWLHQPLFEGFAEHYLQQSEKYSAVQLGNLLLSFARLDFQPSKREHFYSKVHDALRGSLSQLEPYLLTDVVWSLCVLQQAKPEYLKVVLDPAFQQRLTDGGNRKVSYALKLLQVAATAHLENLCPQGAAADPLLLSSAPALEIPPTPMQRSLHAALHDLVGGLEGGCRTAVTTVYGWTVDGELVIDSDSKPIRLLGLKAPHLPGGGGPEPPPQGARRIAFLAGDFLHYGSRSKEPLGRFAMQRRHLQLAGFLTVEVPYYEWAELKSDWQRVAYLKAKMGKAVAEDMAK
;
A
#
# COMPACT_ATOMS: atom_id res chain seq x y z
N MET A 1 -22.39 -40.70 -15.58
CA MET A 1 -21.12 -41.44 -15.63
C MET A 1 -20.01 -40.40 -15.73
N GLU A 2 -19.11 -40.25 -14.76
CA GLU A 2 -18.98 -40.90 -13.44
C GLU A 2 -18.52 -39.89 -12.37
N THR A 3 -18.51 -40.34 -11.12
CA THR A 3 -18.27 -39.57 -9.90
C THR A 3 -16.83 -39.07 -9.76
N ASN A 4 -16.66 -37.87 -9.18
CA ASN A 4 -15.44 -37.56 -8.44
C ASN A 4 -15.76 -36.70 -7.20
N SER A 5 -16.20 -37.39 -6.15
CA SER A 5 -16.46 -36.85 -4.82
C SER A 5 -15.15 -36.78 -4.02
N LEU A 6 -14.51 -35.61 -3.98
CA LEU A 6 -13.45 -35.33 -3.01
C LEU A 6 -14.07 -34.80 -1.72
N ALA A 7 -14.26 -35.70 -0.75
CA ALA A 7 -14.63 -35.32 0.59
C ALA A 7 -13.49 -34.52 1.24
N MET A 8 -13.77 -33.27 1.62
CA MET A 8 -12.89 -32.56 2.54
C MET A 8 -13.16 -33.06 3.95
N SER A 9 -12.15 -33.65 4.59
CA SER A 9 -12.19 -33.98 6.01
C SER A 9 -12.39 -32.70 6.83
N PRO A 10 -13.34 -32.67 7.80
CA PRO A 10 -13.47 -31.53 8.70
C PRO A 10 -12.20 -31.39 9.56
N VAL A 11 -11.82 -30.15 9.84
CA VAL A 11 -10.77 -29.87 10.83
C VAL A 11 -11.39 -30.13 12.20
N ASP A 12 -10.94 -31.21 12.85
CA ASP A 12 -11.47 -31.64 14.14
C ASP A 12 -10.91 -30.76 15.29
N GLY A 13 -11.44 -29.53 15.36
CA GLY A 13 -11.24 -28.61 16.47
C GLY A 13 -12.24 -28.94 17.58
N GLY A 14 -11.83 -29.77 18.53
CA GLY A 14 -12.74 -30.40 19.49
C GLY A 14 -13.58 -29.46 20.35
N THR A 15 -14.85 -29.30 19.99
CA THR A 15 -15.98 -29.24 20.94
C THR A 15 -17.17 -29.98 20.34
N GLY A 16 -17.64 -31.03 21.01
CA GLY A 16 -18.67 -31.94 20.49
C GLY A 16 -20.11 -31.41 20.57
N ARG A 17 -20.41 -30.23 20.01
CA ARG A 17 -21.79 -29.77 19.77
C ARG A 17 -22.26 -30.22 18.39
N LYS A 18 -23.46 -30.82 18.33
CA LYS A 18 -24.15 -31.16 17.06
C LYS A 18 -24.30 -29.90 16.19
N PRO A 19 -24.34 -30.01 14.85
CA PRO A 19 -24.63 -28.86 13.99
C PRO A 19 -26.02 -28.29 14.34
N THR A 20 -26.03 -27.07 14.89
CA THR A 20 -27.25 -26.38 15.32
C THR A 20 -28.10 -26.02 14.11
N THR A 21 -29.35 -26.48 14.09
CA THR A 21 -30.34 -26.10 13.08
C THR A 21 -30.95 -24.75 13.42
N VAL A 22 -30.96 -23.83 12.47
CA VAL A 22 -31.53 -22.48 12.59
C VAL A 22 -32.65 -22.32 11.57
N CYS A 23 -33.82 -21.88 12.02
CA CYS A 23 -34.93 -21.53 11.13
C CYS A 23 -34.89 -20.05 10.74
N ILE A 24 -35.30 -19.74 9.51
CA ILE A 24 -35.51 -18.38 9.03
C ILE A 24 -36.93 -18.27 8.46
N PHE A 25 -37.79 -17.51 9.13
CA PHE A 25 -39.10 -17.15 8.59
C PHE A 25 -38.93 -16.01 7.57
N GLY A 26 -39.36 -16.25 6.33
CA GLY A 26 -39.28 -15.26 5.26
C GLY A 26 -38.12 -15.52 4.29
N THR A 27 -38.45 -15.95 3.07
CA THR A 27 -37.51 -16.20 1.98
C THR A 27 -37.19 -14.94 1.16
N GLY A 28 -37.12 -13.78 1.83
CA GLY A 28 -36.81 -12.46 1.26
C GLY A 28 -35.30 -12.23 1.07
N ASP A 29 -34.93 -11.02 0.66
CA ASP A 29 -33.52 -10.65 0.38
C ASP A 29 -32.61 -10.81 1.61
N PHE A 30 -33.03 -10.26 2.76
CA PHE A 30 -32.32 -10.39 4.03
C PHE A 30 -32.25 -11.85 4.49
N GLY A 31 -33.38 -12.58 4.48
CA GLY A 31 -33.44 -13.99 4.88
C GLY A 31 -32.51 -14.89 4.03
N ARG A 32 -32.47 -14.70 2.71
CA ARG A 32 -31.52 -15.41 1.82
C ARG A 32 -30.07 -15.10 2.14
N SER A 33 -29.76 -13.82 2.37
CA SER A 33 -28.39 -13.36 2.63
C SER A 33 -27.88 -13.86 3.99
N LEU A 34 -28.73 -13.80 5.02
CA LEU A 34 -28.46 -14.38 6.33
C LEU A 34 -28.32 -15.90 6.27
N GLY A 35 -29.24 -16.60 5.59
CA GLY A 35 -29.19 -18.06 5.44
C GLY A 35 -27.98 -18.56 4.67
N LEU A 36 -27.56 -17.84 3.62
CA LEU A 36 -26.30 -18.14 2.93
C LEU A 36 -25.09 -17.97 3.86
N ARG A 37 -25.07 -16.94 4.71
CA ARG A 37 -23.99 -16.69 5.66
C ARG A 37 -23.96 -17.72 6.79
N LEU A 38 -25.12 -18.16 7.29
CA LEU A 38 -25.28 -19.24 8.28
C LEU A 38 -24.77 -20.59 7.73
N LEU A 39 -25.13 -20.94 6.49
CA LEU A 39 -24.59 -22.14 5.81
C LEU A 39 -23.06 -22.08 5.67
N GLN A 40 -22.50 -20.92 5.32
CA GLN A 40 -21.04 -20.72 5.25
C GLN A 40 -20.35 -20.84 6.62
N ALA A 41 -21.07 -20.57 7.72
CA ALA A 41 -20.59 -20.71 9.09
C ALA A 41 -20.84 -22.12 9.68
N GLY A 42 -21.39 -23.06 8.90
CA GLY A 42 -21.59 -24.45 9.31
C GLY A 42 -22.94 -24.78 9.96
N TYR A 43 -23.89 -23.83 10.00
CA TYR A 43 -25.23 -24.08 10.53
C TYR A 43 -26.13 -24.76 9.49
N ALA A 44 -27.00 -25.67 9.93
CA ALA A 44 -28.07 -26.20 9.09
C ALA A 44 -29.21 -25.17 9.04
N VAL A 45 -29.66 -24.79 7.84
CA VAL A 45 -30.66 -23.73 7.65
C VAL A 45 -31.96 -24.27 7.07
N VAL A 46 -33.08 -23.99 7.76
CA VAL A 46 -34.44 -24.31 7.30
C VAL A 46 -35.22 -23.00 7.10
N PHE A 47 -35.83 -22.83 5.93
CA PHE A 47 -36.66 -21.67 5.64
C PHE A 47 -38.14 -21.97 5.88
N GLY A 48 -38.80 -21.17 6.71
CA GLY A 48 -40.26 -21.11 6.78
C GLY A 48 -40.81 -20.19 5.67
N SER A 49 -41.71 -20.72 4.85
CA SER A 49 -42.31 -19.98 3.73
C SER A 49 -43.81 -20.23 3.60
N ARG A 50 -44.53 -19.22 3.08
CA ARG A 50 -45.94 -19.34 2.64
C ARG A 50 -46.11 -20.28 1.43
N ARG A 51 -45.05 -20.54 0.66
CA ARG A 51 -45.05 -21.35 -0.56
C ARG A 51 -43.73 -22.14 -0.66
N PRO A 52 -43.55 -23.23 0.12
CA PRO A 52 -42.29 -23.97 0.17
C PRO A 52 -41.84 -24.53 -1.18
N HIS A 53 -42.79 -24.92 -2.05
CA HIS A 53 -42.50 -25.48 -3.38
C HIS A 53 -41.89 -24.49 -4.39
N ASN A 54 -41.81 -23.18 -4.09
CA ASN A 54 -41.26 -22.17 -5.00
C ASN A 54 -39.95 -21.58 -4.45
N SER A 55 -38.89 -22.39 -4.47
CA SER A 55 -37.63 -22.19 -3.74
C SER A 55 -36.41 -21.84 -4.61
N SER A 56 -36.61 -21.48 -5.88
CA SER A 56 -35.56 -21.34 -6.91
C SER A 56 -34.41 -20.36 -6.62
N LEU A 57 -34.58 -19.46 -5.65
CA LEU A 57 -33.60 -18.45 -5.25
C LEU A 57 -33.00 -18.68 -3.84
N LEU A 58 -33.22 -19.86 -3.25
CA LEU A 58 -32.62 -20.23 -1.96
C LEU A 58 -31.19 -20.78 -2.13
N PRO A 59 -30.30 -20.61 -1.13
CA PRO A 59 -28.96 -21.17 -1.17
C PRO A 59 -28.99 -22.71 -1.16
N ARG A 60 -28.10 -23.32 -1.95
CA ARG A 60 -27.95 -24.78 -2.03
C ARG A 60 -27.58 -25.33 -0.64
N GLY A 61 -28.30 -26.35 -0.17
CA GLY A 61 -28.11 -26.96 1.14
C GLY A 61 -29.15 -26.55 2.20
N ALA A 62 -29.96 -25.51 1.95
CA ALA A 62 -31.11 -25.18 2.79
C ALA A 62 -32.41 -25.83 2.27
N GLN A 63 -33.30 -26.20 3.19
CA GLN A 63 -34.65 -26.69 2.87
C GLN A 63 -35.68 -25.57 3.04
N ALA A 64 -36.85 -25.70 2.40
CA ALA A 64 -37.98 -24.79 2.56
C ALA A 64 -39.23 -25.60 2.94
N LEU A 65 -39.85 -25.26 4.07
CA LEU A 65 -41.03 -25.92 4.63
C LEU A 65 -42.14 -24.88 4.88
N SER A 66 -43.32 -25.33 5.30
CA SER A 66 -44.31 -24.42 5.90
C SER A 66 -43.76 -23.82 7.21
N HIS A 67 -44.32 -22.70 7.68
CA HIS A 67 -43.85 -22.06 8.92
C HIS A 67 -44.00 -22.99 10.15
N ALA A 68 -45.09 -23.75 10.24
CA ALA A 68 -45.34 -24.68 11.35
C ALA A 68 -44.33 -25.85 11.37
N GLU A 69 -44.05 -26.45 10.21
CA GLU A 69 -43.03 -27.49 10.09
C GLU A 69 -41.64 -26.94 10.39
N ALA A 70 -41.29 -25.77 9.84
CA ALA A 70 -39.99 -25.15 10.07
C ALA A 70 -39.74 -24.80 11.55
N ALA A 71 -40.75 -24.27 12.26
CA ALA A 71 -40.68 -23.96 13.70
C ALA A 71 -40.31 -25.19 14.54
N ARG A 72 -40.84 -26.36 14.19
CA ARG A 72 -40.59 -27.62 14.88
C ARG A 72 -39.15 -28.14 14.70
N THR A 73 -38.41 -27.69 13.68
CA THR A 73 -37.04 -28.18 13.38
C THR A 73 -35.90 -27.48 14.12
N SER A 74 -36.16 -26.38 14.83
CA SER A 74 -35.12 -25.54 15.44
C SER A 74 -35.56 -24.93 16.77
N GLU A 75 -34.60 -24.49 17.57
CA GLU A 75 -34.85 -23.72 18.80
C GLU A 75 -34.74 -22.21 18.56
N VAL A 76 -33.92 -21.80 17.58
CA VAL A 76 -33.69 -20.40 17.19
C VAL A 76 -34.32 -20.11 15.83
N ILE A 77 -35.18 -19.08 15.78
CA ILE A 77 -35.96 -18.69 14.61
C ILE A 77 -35.70 -17.21 14.31
N PHE A 78 -35.11 -16.92 13.15
CA PHE A 78 -34.93 -15.54 12.66
C PHE A 78 -36.18 -15.06 11.91
N LEU A 79 -36.74 -13.94 12.35
CA LEU A 79 -37.97 -13.36 11.80
C LEU A 79 -37.68 -12.34 10.69
N ALA A 80 -37.28 -12.82 9.51
CA ALA A 80 -36.95 -12.00 8.34
C ALA A 80 -38.21 -11.54 7.55
N VAL A 81 -39.19 -10.99 8.28
CA VAL A 81 -40.43 -10.40 7.74
C VAL A 81 -40.70 -9.02 8.36
N HIS A 82 -41.44 -8.16 7.65
CA HIS A 82 -41.83 -6.85 8.14
C HIS A 82 -42.98 -6.94 9.16
N ARG A 83 -43.04 -5.98 10.10
CA ARG A 83 -44.01 -5.94 11.22
C ARG A 83 -45.47 -6.01 10.78
N GLU A 84 -45.81 -5.41 9.64
CA GLU A 84 -47.16 -5.44 9.05
C GLU A 84 -47.61 -6.85 8.61
N ASN A 85 -46.72 -7.85 8.70
CA ASN A 85 -47.01 -9.24 8.38
C ASN A 85 -46.76 -10.16 9.59
N TYR A 86 -46.81 -9.67 10.83
CA TYR A 86 -46.62 -10.51 12.02
C TYR A 86 -47.84 -11.38 12.36
N ASP A 87 -49.03 -11.04 11.89
CA ASP A 87 -50.31 -11.67 12.29
C ASP A 87 -50.33 -13.20 12.20
N PHE A 88 -49.61 -13.80 11.23
CA PHE A 88 -49.54 -15.27 11.11
C PHE A 88 -48.88 -15.95 12.30
N LEU A 89 -48.05 -15.25 13.08
CA LEU A 89 -47.39 -15.79 14.27
C LEU A 89 -48.38 -16.16 15.37
N GLY A 90 -49.53 -15.48 15.46
CA GLY A 90 -50.61 -15.86 16.38
C GLY A 90 -51.13 -17.29 16.12
N THR A 91 -51.19 -17.69 14.84
CA THR A 91 -51.58 -19.06 14.42
C THR A 91 -50.51 -20.13 14.65
N LEU A 92 -49.30 -19.73 15.06
CA LEU A 92 -48.15 -20.59 15.36
C LEU A 92 -47.78 -20.54 16.85
N SER A 93 -48.64 -19.96 17.69
CA SER A 93 -48.32 -19.67 19.09
C SER A 93 -47.96 -20.91 19.89
N GLU A 94 -48.53 -22.08 19.58
CA GLU A 94 -48.19 -23.36 20.20
C GLU A 94 -46.79 -23.87 19.77
N GLU A 95 -46.44 -23.82 18.48
CA GLU A 95 -45.10 -24.25 17.99
C GLU A 95 -43.95 -23.34 18.43
N LEU A 96 -44.27 -22.09 18.82
CA LEU A 96 -43.29 -21.08 19.21
C LEU A 96 -43.00 -21.05 20.73
N VAL A 97 -43.72 -21.82 21.55
CA VAL A 97 -43.46 -21.89 23.00
C VAL A 97 -42.04 -22.39 23.28
N GLY A 98 -41.31 -21.67 24.14
CA GLY A 98 -39.93 -21.98 24.52
C GLY A 98 -38.90 -21.76 23.41
N LYS A 99 -39.26 -21.11 22.30
CA LYS A 99 -38.34 -20.78 21.19
C LYS A 99 -37.68 -19.42 21.36
N VAL A 100 -36.51 -19.25 20.74
CA VAL A 100 -35.83 -17.95 20.62
C VAL A 100 -36.26 -17.29 19.31
N LEU A 101 -37.05 -16.21 19.41
CA LEU A 101 -37.46 -15.39 18.28
C LEU A 101 -36.50 -14.21 18.09
N VAL A 102 -35.72 -14.25 17.02
CA VAL A 102 -34.78 -13.16 16.69
C VAL A 102 -35.43 -12.17 15.73
N ASP A 103 -35.83 -11.01 16.24
CA ASP A 103 -36.38 -9.93 15.42
C ASP A 103 -35.25 -9.11 14.74
N VAL A 104 -35.27 -9.14 13.42
CA VAL A 104 -34.33 -8.44 12.54
C VAL A 104 -34.96 -7.25 11.79
N SER A 105 -36.23 -6.93 12.09
CA SER A 105 -37.00 -5.92 11.38
C SER A 105 -36.52 -4.48 11.66
N ASN A 106 -36.83 -3.56 10.75
CA ASN A 106 -36.72 -2.12 10.94
C ASN A 106 -37.99 -1.45 10.42
N ASN A 107 -38.37 -0.33 11.04
CA ASN A 107 -39.45 0.52 10.53
C ASN A 107 -38.96 1.42 9.38
N PRO A 108 -39.78 1.75 8.37
CA PRO A 108 -39.36 2.64 7.29
C PRO A 108 -39.29 4.12 7.73
N ARG A 109 -39.82 4.46 8.92
CA ARG A 109 -39.77 5.81 9.52
C ARG A 109 -39.61 5.73 11.04
N LEU A 110 -38.86 6.68 11.60
CA LEU A 110 -38.77 6.93 13.04
C LEU A 110 -40.17 7.20 13.63
N ASN A 111 -40.45 6.68 14.83
CA ASN A 111 -41.72 6.87 15.56
C ASN A 111 -43.00 6.50 14.76
N GLN A 112 -42.93 5.51 13.86
CA GLN A 112 -44.11 5.02 13.13
C GLN A 112 -45.12 4.30 14.04
N TYR A 113 -44.63 3.62 15.07
CA TYR A 113 -45.41 2.89 16.06
C TYR A 113 -45.06 3.37 17.48
N PRO A 114 -45.98 3.25 18.46
CA PRO A 114 -45.76 3.73 19.83
C PRO A 114 -44.80 2.85 20.65
N GLU A 115 -44.52 1.64 20.18
CA GLU A 115 -43.71 0.61 20.83
C GLU A 115 -42.82 -0.06 19.77
N SER A 116 -41.66 -0.58 20.16
CA SER A 116 -40.73 -1.23 19.22
C SER A 116 -41.31 -2.50 18.59
N ASN A 117 -40.74 -2.95 17.48
CA ASN A 117 -41.21 -4.14 16.78
C ASN A 117 -40.98 -5.40 17.63
N ALA A 118 -39.86 -5.45 18.37
CA ALA A 118 -39.55 -6.56 19.27
C ALA A 118 -40.46 -6.58 20.52
N GLU A 119 -40.83 -5.44 21.10
CA GLU A 119 -41.82 -5.38 22.20
C GLU A 119 -43.22 -5.83 21.73
N TYR A 120 -43.63 -5.43 20.52
CA TYR A 120 -44.89 -5.88 19.92
C TYR A 120 -44.87 -7.39 19.64
N LEU A 121 -43.74 -7.92 19.15
CA LEU A 121 -43.55 -9.35 18.95
C LEU A 121 -43.65 -10.14 20.27
N GLY A 122 -43.07 -9.63 21.36
CA GLY A 122 -43.18 -10.24 22.68
C GLY A 122 -44.61 -10.24 23.25
N LYS A 123 -45.43 -9.25 22.90
CA LYS A 123 -46.88 -9.25 23.21
C LYS A 123 -47.66 -10.25 22.36
N LEU A 124 -47.26 -10.46 21.11
CA LEU A 124 -47.94 -11.36 20.17
C LEU A 124 -47.65 -12.84 20.46
N VAL A 125 -46.43 -13.16 20.92
CA VAL A 125 -46.00 -14.53 21.24
C VAL A 125 -45.36 -14.57 22.64
N PRO A 126 -46.15 -14.43 23.73
CA PRO A 126 -45.61 -14.31 25.08
C PRO A 126 -44.95 -15.58 25.63
N GLY A 127 -45.14 -16.73 24.97
CA GLY A 127 -44.48 -17.99 25.30
C GLY A 127 -43.06 -18.15 24.70
N ALA A 128 -42.57 -17.17 23.94
CA ALA A 128 -41.27 -17.22 23.27
C ALA A 128 -40.31 -16.12 23.79
N SER A 129 -39.02 -16.44 23.86
CA SER A 129 -37.99 -15.45 24.22
C SER A 129 -37.63 -14.59 23.02
N VAL A 130 -37.98 -13.30 23.07
CA VAL A 130 -37.68 -12.35 21.99
C VAL A 130 -36.31 -11.68 22.18
N VAL A 131 -35.50 -11.71 21.13
CA VAL A 131 -34.20 -11.04 21.06
C VAL A 131 -34.17 -10.11 19.83
N LYS A 132 -33.89 -8.82 20.04
CA LYS A 132 -33.63 -7.88 18.94
C LYS A 132 -32.18 -8.04 18.51
N ALA A 133 -31.92 -8.33 17.22
CA ALA A 133 -30.58 -8.41 16.68
C ALA A 133 -30.53 -8.24 15.15
N PHE A 134 -29.32 -8.15 14.59
CA PHE A 134 -28.98 -8.10 13.14
C PHE A 134 -29.58 -6.97 12.29
N ASN A 135 -30.54 -6.19 12.80
CA ASN A 135 -31.20 -5.09 12.10
C ASN A 135 -30.23 -3.93 11.71
N THR A 136 -29.04 -3.85 12.31
CA THR A 136 -27.97 -2.89 11.96
C THR A 136 -27.12 -3.30 10.77
N VAL A 137 -27.18 -4.56 10.34
CA VAL A 137 -26.40 -5.11 9.23
C VAL A 137 -27.29 -5.20 7.99
N SER A 138 -26.76 -4.88 6.80
CA SER A 138 -27.53 -4.98 5.55
C SER A 138 -27.42 -6.37 4.92
N ALA A 139 -28.44 -6.77 4.15
CA ALA A 139 -28.43 -8.03 3.40
C ALA A 139 -27.18 -8.14 2.51
N TRP A 140 -26.85 -7.06 1.79
CA TRP A 140 -25.65 -6.97 0.96
C TRP A 140 -24.35 -7.18 1.75
N ALA A 141 -24.23 -6.64 2.97
CA ALA A 141 -23.03 -6.82 3.80
C ALA A 141 -22.83 -8.27 4.26
N LEU A 142 -23.93 -9.00 4.52
CA LEU A 142 -23.90 -10.44 4.81
C LEU A 142 -23.50 -11.25 3.57
N GLN A 143 -23.94 -10.84 2.37
CA GLN A 143 -23.60 -11.50 1.11
C GLN A 143 -22.14 -11.23 0.65
N SER A 144 -21.62 -10.02 0.87
CA SER A 144 -20.29 -9.59 0.39
C SER A 144 -19.14 -9.86 1.38
N GLY A 145 -19.41 -10.45 2.55
CA GLY A 145 -18.38 -10.87 3.51
C GLY A 145 -17.76 -9.72 4.32
N GLY A 146 -18.47 -8.60 4.50
CA GLY A 146 -18.04 -7.54 5.43
C GLY A 146 -16.76 -6.78 5.02
N LEU A 147 -16.58 -6.57 3.70
CA LEU A 147 -15.46 -5.82 3.12
C LEU A 147 -15.46 -4.32 3.48
N ASP A 148 -16.63 -3.72 3.76
CA ASP A 148 -16.75 -2.26 3.97
C ASP A 148 -17.89 -1.86 4.94
N ALA A 149 -18.41 -2.81 5.72
CA ALA A 149 -19.63 -2.62 6.53
C ALA A 149 -19.36 -2.64 8.04
N ASN A 150 -20.25 -1.99 8.81
CA ASN A 150 -20.24 -2.09 10.26
C ASN A 150 -20.41 -3.54 10.70
N ARG A 151 -19.40 -4.11 11.37
CA ARG A 151 -19.43 -5.48 11.90
C ARG A 151 -20.18 -5.61 13.22
N GLN A 152 -20.63 -4.49 13.80
CA GLN A 152 -21.33 -4.50 15.09
C GLN A 152 -22.81 -4.85 14.92
N VAL A 153 -23.21 -5.93 15.60
CA VAL A 153 -24.61 -6.31 15.80
C VAL A 153 -25.03 -5.84 17.19
N LEU A 154 -25.97 -4.92 17.25
CA LEU A 154 -26.58 -4.53 18.52
C LEU A 154 -27.58 -5.61 18.94
N ILE A 155 -27.53 -6.05 20.20
CA ILE A 155 -28.39 -7.11 20.72
C ILE A 155 -29.09 -6.63 21.99
N CYS A 156 -30.39 -6.89 22.14
CA CYS A 156 -31.09 -6.77 23.42
C CYS A 156 -32.23 -7.78 23.55
N GLY A 157 -32.66 -8.01 24.78
CA GLY A 157 -33.63 -9.05 25.15
C GLY A 157 -33.64 -9.25 26.66
N ASP A 158 -34.77 -9.71 27.19
CA ASP A 158 -34.97 -9.85 28.64
C ASP A 158 -34.45 -11.18 29.20
N ASP A 159 -34.45 -12.25 28.38
CA ASP A 159 -33.80 -13.52 28.71
C ASP A 159 -32.29 -13.48 28.37
N SER A 160 -31.45 -13.79 29.35
CA SER A 160 -30.00 -13.86 29.18
C SER A 160 -29.54 -15.06 28.36
N GLU A 161 -30.18 -16.23 28.51
CA GLU A 161 -29.73 -17.46 27.83
C GLU A 161 -30.00 -17.35 26.33
N SER A 162 -31.21 -16.93 25.94
CA SER A 162 -31.54 -16.61 24.55
C SER A 162 -30.61 -15.56 23.93
N LYS A 163 -30.23 -14.52 24.68
CA LYS A 163 -29.27 -13.53 24.18
C LYS A 163 -27.89 -14.13 23.92
N GLU A 164 -27.38 -14.97 24.83
CA GLU A 164 -26.06 -15.59 24.69
C GLU A 164 -25.99 -16.50 23.46
N VAL A 165 -27.06 -17.28 23.18
CA VAL A 165 -27.18 -18.07 21.95
C VAL A 165 -27.12 -17.19 20.69
N VAL A 166 -27.77 -16.02 20.69
CA VAL A 166 -27.75 -15.09 19.54
C VAL A 166 -26.40 -14.37 19.40
N VAL A 167 -25.70 -14.11 20.52
CA VAL A 167 -24.31 -13.62 20.55
C VAL A 167 -23.36 -14.62 19.92
N ASP A 168 -23.45 -15.91 20.28
CA ASP A 168 -22.65 -17.00 19.72
C ASP A 168 -22.86 -17.13 18.19
N ILE A 169 -24.11 -17.03 17.73
CA ILE A 169 -24.43 -17.03 16.29
C ILE A 169 -23.79 -15.81 15.60
N ALA A 170 -23.90 -14.60 16.18
CA ALA A 170 -23.29 -13.40 15.61
C ALA A 170 -21.75 -13.53 15.50
N HIS A 171 -21.09 -14.07 16.53
CA HIS A 171 -19.65 -14.33 16.51
C HIS A 171 -19.26 -15.40 15.49
N SER A 172 -20.03 -16.49 15.38
CA SER A 172 -19.83 -17.54 14.37
C SER A 172 -19.92 -17.01 12.93
N LEU A 173 -20.77 -16.01 12.68
CA LEU A 173 -20.90 -15.35 11.38
C LEU A 173 -19.74 -14.39 11.06
N GLY A 174 -18.82 -14.16 12.01
CA GLY A 174 -17.70 -13.23 11.90
C GLY A 174 -18.05 -11.77 12.28
N LEU A 175 -19.14 -11.57 13.02
CA LEU A 175 -19.61 -10.27 13.48
C LEU A 175 -19.25 -10.04 14.97
N THR A 176 -19.36 -8.79 15.41
CA THR A 176 -19.10 -8.39 16.79
C THR A 176 -20.43 -8.05 17.46
N ALA A 177 -20.89 -8.91 18.37
CA ALA A 177 -22.05 -8.60 19.20
C ALA A 177 -21.75 -7.45 20.18
N LEU A 178 -22.77 -6.63 20.46
CA LEU A 178 -22.76 -5.63 21.51
C LEU A 178 -24.11 -5.65 22.24
N ASP A 179 -24.15 -6.20 23.45
CA ASP A 179 -25.35 -6.22 24.28
C ASP A 179 -25.73 -4.80 24.73
N LYS A 180 -27.02 -4.51 24.69
CA LYS A 180 -27.68 -3.26 25.09
C LYS A 180 -28.62 -3.43 26.27
N GLY A 181 -28.69 -4.63 26.86
CA GLY A 181 -29.46 -4.95 28.05
C GLY A 181 -30.83 -5.56 27.73
N SER A 182 -31.84 -5.10 28.45
CA SER A 182 -33.25 -5.52 28.34
C SER A 182 -33.90 -5.17 27.00
N LEU A 183 -35.02 -5.82 26.67
CA LEU A 183 -35.79 -5.60 25.44
C LEU A 183 -36.23 -4.14 25.25
N ARG A 184 -36.37 -3.37 26.35
CA ARG A 184 -36.65 -1.91 26.33
C ARG A 184 -35.66 -1.08 25.49
N ALA A 185 -34.45 -1.58 25.23
CA ALA A 185 -33.48 -0.92 24.35
C ALA A 185 -33.79 -1.10 22.85
N ALA A 186 -34.75 -1.95 22.48
CA ALA A 186 -35.05 -2.29 21.09
C ALA A 186 -35.47 -1.06 20.25
N GLY A 187 -36.20 -0.11 20.84
CA GLY A 187 -36.57 1.14 20.16
C GLY A 187 -35.35 1.96 19.72
N GLU A 188 -34.34 2.12 20.59
CA GLU A 188 -33.09 2.82 20.22
C GLU A 188 -32.31 2.06 19.12
N ILE A 189 -32.35 0.72 19.15
CA ILE A 189 -31.68 -0.15 18.17
C ILE A 189 -32.38 -0.10 16.80
N GLU A 190 -33.71 0.00 16.77
CA GLU A 190 -34.53 0.17 15.55
C GLU A 190 -34.36 1.55 14.91
N ASP A 191 -34.26 2.59 15.74
CA ASP A 191 -34.03 3.96 15.27
C ASP A 191 -32.61 4.16 14.71
N PHE A 192 -31.61 3.44 15.23
CA PHE A 192 -30.20 3.60 14.87
C PHE A 192 -29.91 3.59 13.35
N PRO A 193 -30.32 2.58 12.55
CA PRO A 193 -30.09 2.58 11.10
C PRO A 193 -30.85 3.67 10.33
N LEU A 194 -31.86 4.31 10.92
CA LEU A 194 -32.65 5.38 10.30
C LEU A 194 -32.03 6.78 10.51
N GLN A 195 -31.09 6.92 11.44
CA GLN A 195 -30.53 8.20 11.84
C GLN A 195 -29.28 8.61 11.03
N LEU A 196 -29.45 9.43 10.00
CA LEU A 196 -28.33 10.08 9.33
C LEU A 196 -27.82 11.31 10.12
N PHE A 197 -26.64 11.15 10.73
CA PHE A 197 -25.84 12.17 11.43
C PHE A 197 -26.65 13.18 12.31
N PRO A 198 -27.50 12.72 13.25
CA PRO A 198 -28.45 13.58 13.95
C PRO A 198 -27.78 14.74 14.70
N LEU A 199 -26.72 14.46 15.46
CA LEU A 199 -25.97 15.46 16.25
C LEU A 199 -25.14 16.44 15.40
N TRP A 200 -24.95 16.19 14.10
CA TRP A 200 -24.21 17.09 13.21
C TRP A 200 -25.08 18.14 12.55
N ARG A 201 -26.41 17.95 12.50
CA ARG A 201 -27.34 18.83 11.76
C ARG A 201 -27.26 20.29 12.22
N LEU A 202 -27.28 20.52 13.53
CA LEU A 202 -27.17 21.87 14.12
C LEU A 202 -25.77 22.48 13.89
N PRO A 203 -24.64 21.82 14.24
CA PRO A 203 -23.30 22.28 13.90
C PRO A 203 -23.10 22.64 12.42
N LEU A 204 -23.54 21.79 11.49
CA LEU A 204 -23.43 22.03 10.05
C LEU A 204 -24.28 23.21 9.60
N ALA A 205 -25.50 23.37 10.12
CA ALA A 205 -26.35 24.52 9.81
C ALA A 205 -25.74 25.84 10.29
N ILE A 206 -25.21 25.90 11.53
CA ILE A 206 -24.54 27.09 12.05
C ILE A 206 -23.25 27.36 11.26
N GLY A 207 -22.44 26.33 11.00
CA GLY A 207 -21.20 26.45 10.22
C GLY A 207 -21.44 26.96 8.79
N ALA A 208 -22.44 26.43 8.09
CA ALA A 208 -22.83 26.87 6.76
C ALA A 208 -23.39 28.30 6.75
N GLY A 209 -24.24 28.65 7.72
CA GLY A 209 -24.79 30.00 7.87
C GLY A 209 -23.70 31.06 8.14
N LEU A 210 -22.79 30.78 9.08
CA LEU A 210 -21.65 31.67 9.33
C LEU A 210 -20.71 31.76 8.12
N LEU A 211 -20.42 30.63 7.46
CA LEU A 211 -19.59 30.60 6.25
C LEU A 211 -20.18 31.49 5.16
N ALA A 212 -21.48 31.35 4.87
CA ALA A 212 -22.17 32.16 3.87
C ALA A 212 -22.19 33.66 4.23
N ALA A 213 -22.47 34.00 5.49
CA ALA A 213 -22.52 35.39 5.94
C ALA A 213 -21.13 36.07 5.87
N VAL A 214 -20.10 35.44 6.44
CA VAL A 214 -18.73 35.99 6.45
C VAL A 214 -18.13 36.00 5.04
N PHE A 215 -18.37 34.97 4.22
CA PHE A 215 -17.92 34.97 2.82
C PHE A 215 -18.55 36.10 2.01
N THR A 216 -19.88 36.27 2.10
CA THR A 216 -20.58 37.38 1.42
C THR A 216 -20.04 38.74 1.86
N TYR A 217 -19.85 38.94 3.17
CA TYR A 217 -19.27 40.17 3.72
C TYR A 217 -17.87 40.47 3.16
N VAL A 218 -16.98 39.47 3.12
CA VAL A 218 -15.62 39.66 2.56
C VAL A 218 -15.65 39.85 1.04
N VAL A 219 -16.54 39.18 0.29
CA VAL A 219 -16.72 39.42 -1.16
C VAL A 219 -17.15 40.87 -1.43
N VAL A 220 -18.10 41.40 -0.65
CA VAL A 220 -18.55 42.80 -0.77
C VAL A 220 -17.40 43.78 -0.57
N LEU A 221 -16.53 43.55 0.43
CA LEU A 221 -15.40 44.45 0.72
C LEU A 221 -14.19 44.27 -0.22
N ASP A 222 -13.67 43.06 -0.36
CA ASP A 222 -12.41 42.80 -1.09
C ASP A 222 -12.58 42.83 -2.61
N VAL A 223 -13.79 42.59 -3.13
CA VAL A 223 -14.05 42.46 -4.58
C VAL A 223 -14.98 43.58 -5.06
N ILE A 224 -16.20 43.69 -4.52
CA ILE A 224 -17.20 44.63 -5.04
C ILE A 224 -16.79 46.08 -4.75
N PHE A 225 -16.54 46.42 -3.49
CA PHE A 225 -16.15 47.77 -3.08
C PHE A 225 -14.84 48.22 -3.74
N THR A 226 -13.86 47.33 -3.86
CA THR A 226 -12.60 47.63 -4.57
C THR A 226 -12.83 47.88 -6.07
N ARG A 227 -13.69 47.09 -6.72
CA ARG A 227 -14.05 47.29 -8.14
C ARG A 227 -14.78 48.62 -8.36
N VAL A 228 -15.70 48.98 -7.46
CA VAL A 228 -16.46 50.25 -7.52
C VAL A 228 -15.57 51.47 -7.26
N THR A 229 -14.66 51.40 -6.29
CA THR A 229 -13.83 52.56 -5.88
C THR A 229 -12.57 52.75 -6.71
N THR A 230 -11.93 51.69 -7.19
CA THR A 230 -10.65 51.78 -7.92
C THR A 230 -10.70 51.28 -9.36
N GLY A 231 -11.84 50.82 -9.85
CA GLY A 231 -12.01 50.28 -11.21
C GLY A 231 -11.26 48.97 -11.52
N LYS A 232 -10.57 48.38 -10.54
CA LYS A 232 -9.70 47.20 -10.74
C LYS A 232 -10.45 45.91 -10.47
N ASP A 233 -10.38 44.95 -11.38
CA ASP A 233 -10.91 43.61 -11.11
C ASP A 233 -9.97 42.80 -10.19
N ASN A 234 -10.52 42.34 -9.07
CA ASN A 234 -9.86 41.48 -8.10
C ASN A 234 -10.62 40.14 -7.91
N SER A 235 -11.53 39.79 -8.82
CA SER A 235 -12.35 38.56 -8.81
C SER A 235 -11.55 37.28 -8.53
N PHE A 236 -10.34 37.15 -9.09
CA PHE A 236 -9.44 36.01 -8.86
C PHE A 236 -9.11 35.73 -7.38
N ARG A 237 -9.25 36.73 -6.50
CA ARG A 237 -9.03 36.57 -5.05
C ARG A 237 -10.01 35.60 -4.40
N ILE A 238 -11.21 35.43 -4.97
CA ILE A 238 -12.30 34.61 -4.42
C ILE A 238 -11.83 33.17 -4.14
N MET A 239 -11.10 32.56 -5.08
CA MET A 239 -10.72 31.14 -5.03
C MET A 239 -9.85 30.74 -3.84
N ILE A 240 -8.90 31.59 -3.42
CA ILE A 240 -7.90 31.23 -2.39
C ILE A 240 -7.70 32.36 -1.36
N SER A 241 -7.59 33.62 -1.78
CA SER A 241 -7.33 34.71 -0.83
C SER A 241 -8.51 34.97 0.09
N LEU A 242 -9.75 34.94 -0.43
CA LEU A 242 -10.95 35.14 0.40
C LEU A 242 -11.24 33.91 1.24
N ALA A 243 -11.18 32.71 0.66
CA ALA A 243 -11.29 31.46 1.41
C ALA A 243 -10.33 31.42 2.62
N ASN A 244 -9.06 31.79 2.44
CA ASN A 244 -8.08 31.83 3.54
C ASN A 244 -8.28 32.96 4.56
N LYS A 245 -9.08 33.99 4.25
CA LYS A 245 -9.57 34.97 5.25
C LYS A 245 -10.74 34.42 6.04
N VAL A 246 -11.67 33.71 5.37
CA VAL A 246 -12.93 33.24 5.96
C VAL A 246 -12.73 32.02 6.86
N PHE A 247 -12.02 30.98 6.40
CA PHE A 247 -11.84 29.74 7.16
C PHE A 247 -11.30 29.91 8.60
N PRO A 248 -10.24 30.71 8.89
CA PRO A 248 -9.81 30.92 10.27
C PRO A 248 -10.86 31.62 11.14
N ILE A 249 -11.64 32.56 10.57
CA ILE A 249 -12.73 33.24 11.29
C ILE A 249 -13.82 32.24 11.67
N ILE A 250 -14.24 31.38 10.74
CA ILE A 250 -15.23 30.33 11.00
C ILE A 250 -14.72 29.33 12.04
N SER A 251 -13.46 28.89 11.93
CA SER A 251 -12.83 27.98 12.89
C SER A 251 -12.82 28.55 14.32
N LEU A 252 -12.34 29.79 14.49
CA LEU A 252 -12.28 30.44 15.80
C LEU A 252 -13.68 30.70 16.39
N THR A 253 -14.66 31.05 15.54
CA THR A 253 -16.05 31.28 15.98
C THR A 253 -16.72 29.97 16.41
N MET A 254 -16.56 28.90 15.64
CA MET A 254 -17.07 27.57 15.99
C MET A 254 -16.40 27.01 17.26
N LEU A 255 -15.09 27.25 17.45
CA LEU A 255 -14.36 26.87 18.67
C LEU A 255 -14.91 27.61 19.91
N ALA A 256 -15.16 28.93 19.78
CA ALA A 256 -15.79 29.70 20.85
C ALA A 256 -17.20 29.18 21.18
N LEU A 257 -17.99 28.80 20.18
CA LEU A 257 -19.32 28.20 20.34
C LEU A 257 -19.28 26.77 20.91
N CYS A 258 -18.14 26.07 20.88
CA CYS A 258 -17.96 24.79 21.58
C CYS A 258 -17.86 24.99 23.11
N TYR A 259 -17.13 26.00 23.56
CA TYR A 259 -16.87 26.24 24.98
C TYR A 259 -17.89 27.16 25.67
N LEU A 260 -18.55 28.06 24.94
CA LEU A 260 -19.53 29.00 25.47
C LEU A 260 -20.66 28.33 26.29
N PRO A 261 -21.25 27.19 25.91
CA PRO A 261 -22.25 26.48 26.73
C PRO A 261 -21.75 26.10 28.11
N GLY A 262 -20.44 25.84 28.27
CA GLY A 262 -19.86 25.48 29.57
C GLY A 262 -19.84 26.66 30.52
N VAL A 263 -19.52 27.85 30.00
CA VAL A 263 -19.56 29.11 30.76
C VAL A 263 -21.00 29.47 31.11
N MET A 264 -21.94 29.35 30.17
CA MET A 264 -23.36 29.61 30.40
C MET A 264 -23.96 28.63 31.41
N ALA A 265 -23.66 27.34 31.30
CA ALA A 265 -24.09 26.31 32.25
C ALA A 265 -23.54 26.58 33.67
N ALA A 266 -22.26 26.97 33.80
CA ALA A 266 -21.67 27.32 35.08
C ALA A 266 -22.34 28.54 35.72
N PHE A 267 -22.65 29.59 34.95
CA PHE A 267 -23.40 30.75 35.42
C PHE A 267 -24.82 30.37 35.86
N LEU A 268 -25.52 29.54 35.08
CA LEU A 268 -26.87 29.07 35.42
C LEU A 268 -26.88 28.19 36.68
N GLN A 269 -25.87 27.34 36.88
CA GLN A 269 -25.71 26.53 38.09
C GLN A 269 -25.43 27.40 39.33
N LEU A 270 -24.60 28.44 39.19
CA LEU A 270 -24.32 29.41 40.25
C LEU A 270 -25.60 30.18 40.64
N TYR A 271 -26.32 30.71 39.65
CA TYR A 271 -27.60 31.41 39.85
C TYR A 271 -28.67 30.52 40.51
N ASN A 272 -28.74 29.25 40.10
CA ASN A 272 -29.70 28.29 40.64
C ASN A 272 -29.38 27.83 42.07
N GLY A 273 -28.15 28.05 42.57
CA GLY A 273 -27.65 27.49 43.83
C GLY A 273 -27.50 25.96 43.84
N THR A 274 -27.76 25.29 42.72
CA THR A 274 -27.75 23.81 42.62
C THR A 274 -27.45 23.33 41.21
N LYS A 275 -26.73 22.21 41.11
CA LYS A 275 -26.46 21.50 39.86
C LYS A 275 -27.59 20.55 39.42
N TYR A 276 -28.56 20.29 40.30
CA TYR A 276 -29.58 19.25 40.09
C TYR A 276 -30.83 19.74 39.33
N LYS A 277 -30.96 21.05 39.09
CA LYS A 277 -31.97 21.59 38.15
C LYS A 277 -31.54 21.30 36.71
N ARG A 278 -32.42 20.66 35.94
CA ARG A 278 -32.22 20.39 34.50
C ARG A 278 -32.01 21.71 33.73
N PHE A 279 -31.11 21.69 32.75
CA PHE A 279 -30.90 22.84 31.86
C PHE A 279 -32.09 23.09 30.93
N PRO A 280 -32.31 24.33 30.46
CA PRO A 280 -33.23 24.59 29.36
C PRO A 280 -32.88 23.74 28.13
N ASP A 281 -33.88 23.18 27.44
CA ASP A 281 -33.65 22.20 26.36
C ASP A 281 -32.78 22.72 25.21
N TRP A 282 -32.79 24.03 24.93
CA TRP A 282 -31.92 24.63 23.92
C TRP A 282 -30.43 24.56 24.33
N LEU A 283 -30.14 24.73 25.63
CA LEU A 283 -28.80 24.65 26.17
C LEU A 283 -28.36 23.19 26.19
N ASP A 284 -29.21 22.29 26.67
CA ASP A 284 -28.93 20.85 26.75
C ASP A 284 -28.62 20.25 25.37
N ARG A 285 -29.42 20.54 24.34
CA ARG A 285 -29.15 20.15 22.94
C ARG A 285 -27.82 20.69 22.42
N TRP A 286 -27.45 21.93 22.79
CA TRP A 286 -26.17 22.52 22.41
C TRP A 286 -24.99 21.87 23.17
N MET A 287 -25.17 21.48 24.44
CA MET A 287 -24.17 20.71 25.22
C MET A 287 -23.83 19.38 24.54
N LEU A 288 -24.84 18.68 24.00
CA LEU A 288 -24.67 17.41 23.27
C LEU A 288 -23.93 17.56 21.94
N CYS A 289 -23.99 18.73 21.31
CA CYS A 289 -23.40 19.00 19.98
C CYS A 289 -21.97 19.57 20.02
N ARG A 290 -21.37 19.73 21.21
CA ARG A 290 -20.02 20.33 21.38
C ARG A 290 -18.93 19.60 20.59
N LYS A 291 -18.92 18.27 20.63
CA LYS A 291 -17.92 17.43 19.92
C LYS A 291 -17.95 17.71 18.42
N GLN A 292 -19.14 17.83 17.84
CA GLN A 292 -19.37 18.08 16.43
C GLN A 292 -19.02 19.52 16.04
N LEU A 293 -19.31 20.51 16.91
CA LEU A 293 -18.83 21.89 16.73
C LEU A 293 -17.30 21.95 16.73
N GLY A 294 -16.63 21.33 17.71
CA GLY A 294 -15.17 21.31 17.80
C GLY A 294 -14.49 20.61 16.61
N LEU A 295 -15.03 19.49 16.14
CA LEU A 295 -14.50 18.78 14.96
C LEU A 295 -14.72 19.57 13.66
N LEU A 296 -15.87 20.21 13.48
CA LEU A 296 -16.12 21.09 12.32
C LEU A 296 -15.18 22.31 12.34
N ALA A 297 -14.95 22.86 13.53
CA ALA A 297 -14.04 23.97 13.75
C ALA A 297 -12.57 23.60 13.44
N LEU A 298 -12.13 22.40 13.84
CA LEU A 298 -10.82 21.84 13.48
C LEU A 298 -10.68 21.64 11.96
N ALA A 299 -11.73 21.19 11.26
CA ALA A 299 -11.71 21.05 9.80
C ALA A 299 -11.47 22.40 9.09
N PHE A 300 -12.10 23.48 9.56
CA PHE A 300 -11.81 24.84 9.04
C PHE A 300 -10.40 25.34 9.40
N ALA A 301 -9.85 24.96 10.56
CA ALA A 301 -8.44 25.24 10.89
C ALA A 301 -7.47 24.52 9.94
N PHE A 302 -7.73 23.24 9.65
CA PHE A 302 -6.95 22.44 8.71
C PHE A 302 -6.96 23.05 7.30
N LEU A 303 -8.12 23.49 6.81
CA LEU A 303 -8.23 24.22 5.55
C LEU A 303 -7.44 25.53 5.56
N HIS A 304 -7.48 26.31 6.65
CA HIS A 304 -6.67 27.53 6.79
C HIS A 304 -5.16 27.25 6.73
N VAL A 305 -4.68 26.19 7.40
CA VAL A 305 -3.27 25.78 7.35
C VAL A 305 -2.87 25.41 5.91
N LEU A 306 -3.65 24.56 5.23
CA LEU A 306 -3.37 24.19 3.83
C LEU A 306 -3.33 25.41 2.90
N TYR A 307 -4.33 26.29 2.98
CA TYR A 307 -4.40 27.48 2.13
C TYR A 307 -3.27 28.48 2.42
N THR A 308 -2.76 28.50 3.66
CA THR A 308 -1.63 29.34 4.08
C THR A 308 -0.29 28.76 3.58
N LEU A 309 -0.07 27.45 3.69
CA LEU A 309 1.13 26.78 3.16
C LEU A 309 1.25 26.88 1.63
N VAL A 310 0.11 26.99 0.91
CA VAL A 310 0.08 27.17 -0.54
C VAL A 310 0.43 28.60 -1.00
N ILE A 311 0.44 29.61 -0.10
CA ILE A 311 0.69 31.03 -0.45
C ILE A 311 1.93 31.26 -1.35
N PRO A 312 3.13 30.69 -1.08
CA PRO A 312 4.33 30.93 -1.89
C PRO A 312 4.27 30.38 -3.32
N PHE A 313 3.36 29.44 -3.59
CA PHE A 313 3.18 28.85 -4.92
C PHE A 313 2.24 29.66 -5.82
N ARG A 314 1.49 30.61 -5.26
CA ARG A 314 0.47 31.37 -5.99
C ARG A 314 1.09 32.43 -6.90
N TYR A 315 0.69 32.44 -8.17
CA TYR A 315 1.14 33.41 -9.17
C TYR A 315 1.06 34.87 -8.69
N PHE A 316 -0.08 35.30 -8.13
CA PHE A 316 -0.26 36.66 -7.62
C PHE A 316 0.76 37.06 -6.54
N VAL A 317 1.13 36.13 -5.67
CA VAL A 317 2.10 36.38 -4.59
C VAL A 317 3.51 36.49 -5.17
N ARG A 318 3.90 35.53 -6.03
CA ARG A 318 5.20 35.55 -6.73
C ARG A 318 5.37 36.82 -7.56
N TYR A 319 4.35 37.19 -8.34
CA TYR A 319 4.32 38.44 -9.12
C TYR A 319 4.50 39.66 -8.22
N LYS A 320 3.72 39.79 -7.13
CA LYS A 320 3.82 40.93 -6.20
C LYS A 320 5.22 41.03 -5.57
N VAL A 321 5.81 39.91 -5.14
CA VAL A 321 7.16 39.88 -4.56
C VAL A 321 8.19 40.34 -5.59
N VAL A 322 8.18 39.77 -6.80
CA VAL A 322 9.13 40.15 -7.87
C VAL A 322 8.99 41.63 -8.25
N THR A 323 7.77 42.14 -8.43
CA THR A 323 7.55 43.57 -8.75
C THR A 323 8.02 44.49 -7.61
N TRP A 324 7.81 44.10 -6.35
CA TRP A 324 8.29 44.87 -5.20
C TRP A 324 9.83 44.87 -5.11
N THR A 325 10.47 43.71 -5.24
CA THR A 325 11.95 43.62 -5.26
C THR A 325 12.56 44.46 -6.39
N ILE A 326 11.99 44.44 -7.60
CA ILE A 326 12.42 45.30 -8.71
C ILE A 326 12.26 46.79 -8.38
N SER A 327 11.22 47.16 -7.61
CA SER A 327 11.00 48.55 -7.18
C SER A 327 12.04 49.01 -6.16
N GLU A 328 12.35 48.20 -5.15
CA GLU A 328 13.39 48.49 -4.15
C GLU A 328 14.77 48.58 -4.79
N MET A 329 15.10 47.66 -5.71
CA MET A 329 16.36 47.69 -6.48
C MET A 329 16.50 48.99 -7.30
N LYS A 330 15.40 49.51 -7.87
CA LYS A 330 15.41 50.79 -8.59
C LYS A 330 15.52 52.00 -7.66
N ALA A 331 14.96 51.91 -6.46
CA ALA A 331 15.06 52.96 -5.44
C ALA A 331 16.40 52.95 -4.70
N ASN A 332 17.20 51.89 -4.86
CA ASN A 332 18.44 51.62 -4.13
C ASN A 332 18.28 51.67 -2.60
N GLN A 333 17.12 51.21 -2.11
CA GLN A 333 16.79 51.19 -0.69
C GLN A 333 16.98 49.79 -0.12
N SER A 334 17.56 49.71 1.08
CA SER A 334 17.54 48.48 1.89
C SER A 334 17.42 48.86 3.37
N LYS A 335 16.37 48.38 4.02
CA LYS A 335 16.15 48.56 5.46
C LYS A 335 15.45 47.34 6.02
N PHE A 336 16.10 46.66 6.95
CA PHE A 336 15.48 45.58 7.73
C PHE A 336 14.83 46.16 8.99
N ASP A 337 13.59 45.76 9.28
CA ASP A 337 12.88 46.16 10.51
C ASP A 337 12.72 44.94 11.42
N ASN A 338 13.56 44.89 12.46
CA ASN A 338 13.54 43.86 13.50
C ASN A 338 12.14 43.74 14.15
N THR A 339 11.40 44.84 14.28
CA THR A 339 10.06 44.85 14.90
C THR A 339 9.06 44.05 14.06
N VAL A 340 9.13 44.20 12.74
CA VAL A 340 8.27 43.47 11.80
C VAL A 340 8.67 41.99 11.76
N ALA A 341 9.96 41.67 11.77
CA ALA A 341 10.43 40.28 11.84
C ALA A 341 9.95 39.56 13.11
N TRP A 342 10.12 40.17 14.29
CA TRP A 342 9.59 39.61 15.54
C TRP A 342 8.07 39.46 15.53
N TYR A 343 7.35 40.44 14.97
CA TYR A 343 5.90 40.35 14.79
C TYR A 343 5.52 39.16 13.89
N THR A 344 6.22 38.96 12.77
CA THR A 344 5.89 37.88 11.81
C THR A 344 6.15 36.50 12.39
N ASP A 345 7.31 36.31 13.01
CA ASP A 345 7.72 34.99 13.48
C ASP A 345 6.92 34.56 14.71
N SER A 346 6.52 35.53 15.55
CA SER A 346 5.64 35.29 16.71
C SER A 346 4.25 34.81 16.30
N TYR A 347 3.59 35.43 15.31
CA TYR A 347 2.23 35.00 14.93
C TYR A 347 2.25 33.62 14.26
N ILE A 348 3.27 33.32 13.45
CA ILE A 348 3.42 32.02 12.80
C ILE A 348 3.64 30.93 13.86
N SER A 349 4.56 31.16 14.81
CA SER A 349 4.87 30.22 15.89
C SER A 349 3.65 29.95 16.79
N LEU A 350 2.90 30.99 17.17
CA LEU A 350 1.65 30.84 17.94
C LEU A 350 0.56 30.10 17.14
N GLY A 351 0.47 30.34 15.83
CA GLY A 351 -0.44 29.62 14.93
C GLY A 351 -0.12 28.13 14.83
N ILE A 352 1.16 27.77 14.69
CA ILE A 352 1.64 26.38 14.67
C ILE A 352 1.32 25.68 16.00
N LEU A 353 1.67 26.30 17.12
CA LEU A 353 1.44 25.74 18.46
C LEU A 353 -0.07 25.57 18.75
N GLY A 354 -0.87 26.59 18.45
CA GLY A 354 -2.33 26.53 18.61
C GLY A 354 -2.96 25.43 17.77
N PHE A 355 -2.52 25.27 16.51
CA PHE A 355 -2.99 24.19 15.64
C PHE A 355 -2.56 22.80 16.14
N ALA A 356 -1.35 22.65 16.69
CA ALA A 356 -0.90 21.38 17.26
C ALA A 356 -1.79 20.92 18.44
N PHE A 357 -2.14 21.82 19.36
CA PHE A 357 -3.11 21.52 20.42
C PHE A 357 -4.51 21.21 19.87
N TYR A 358 -4.93 21.90 18.81
CA TYR A 358 -6.21 21.64 18.16
C TYR A 358 -6.29 20.24 17.56
N VAL A 359 -5.20 19.77 16.92
CA VAL A 359 -5.10 18.40 16.40
C VAL A 359 -5.12 17.38 17.55
N LEU A 360 -4.50 17.67 18.70
CA LEU A 360 -4.57 16.82 19.90
C LEU A 360 -6.01 16.68 20.45
N LEU A 361 -6.80 17.76 20.45
CA LEU A 361 -8.24 17.71 20.77
C LEU A 361 -9.04 16.86 19.76
N GLY A 362 -8.66 16.92 18.48
CA GLY A 362 -9.21 16.07 17.43
C GLY A 362 -8.89 14.57 17.61
N ILE A 363 -7.64 14.25 17.92
CA ILE A 363 -7.19 12.86 18.16
C ILE A 363 -7.90 12.27 19.39
N THR A 364 -7.98 13.00 20.49
CA THR A 364 -8.71 12.54 21.69
C THR A 364 -10.24 12.46 21.51
N SER A 365 -10.77 13.05 20.44
CA SER A 365 -12.18 12.90 20.04
C SER A 365 -12.47 11.58 19.30
N LEU A 366 -11.45 10.82 18.86
CA LEU A 366 -11.63 9.51 18.23
C LEU A 366 -12.17 8.50 19.26
N PRO A 367 -13.21 7.69 18.95
CA PRO A 367 -13.77 6.73 19.91
C PRO A 367 -12.75 5.73 20.47
N SER A 368 -11.81 5.25 19.65
CA SER A 368 -10.74 4.33 20.08
C SER A 368 -9.81 4.94 21.12
N VAL A 369 -9.51 6.24 21.02
CA VAL A 369 -8.68 6.97 21.99
C VAL A 369 -9.51 7.36 23.21
N SER A 370 -10.71 7.90 23.00
CA SER A 370 -11.63 8.31 24.07
C SER A 370 -12.04 7.16 24.99
N ASN A 371 -12.06 5.92 24.49
CA ASN A 371 -12.37 4.73 25.29
C ASN A 371 -11.14 4.15 26.03
N ALA A 372 -9.92 4.52 25.62
CA ALA A 372 -8.67 4.08 26.24
C ALA A 372 -8.17 5.05 27.33
N VAL A 373 -8.77 6.24 27.44
CA VAL A 373 -8.35 7.35 28.30
C VAL A 373 -9.37 7.52 29.43
N ASN A 374 -8.91 7.68 30.68
CA ASN A 374 -9.85 7.83 31.81
C ASN A 374 -10.50 9.23 31.85
N TRP A 375 -11.61 9.39 32.58
CA TRP A 375 -12.34 10.66 32.64
C TRP A 375 -11.49 11.85 33.15
N ARG A 376 -10.47 11.63 34.00
CA ARG A 376 -9.58 12.70 34.48
C ARG A 376 -8.64 13.18 33.39
N GLU A 377 -8.03 12.26 32.65
CA GLU A 377 -7.17 12.54 31.50
C GLU A 377 -7.96 13.14 30.32
N PHE A 378 -9.14 12.57 30.01
CA PHE A 378 -10.03 13.09 28.99
C PHE A 378 -10.43 14.54 29.30
N ARG A 379 -10.84 14.81 30.55
CA ARG A 379 -11.11 16.17 31.03
C ARG A 379 -9.84 17.04 31.05
N PHE A 380 -8.67 16.48 31.33
CA PHE A 380 -7.41 17.23 31.26
C PHE A 380 -7.16 17.73 29.84
N VAL A 381 -7.22 16.86 28.83
CA VAL A 381 -7.01 17.26 27.44
C VAL A 381 -8.14 18.18 26.94
N GLN A 382 -9.40 17.79 27.12
CA GLN A 382 -10.57 18.49 26.56
C GLN A 382 -11.01 19.75 27.33
N VAL A 383 -10.45 20.03 28.51
CA VAL A 383 -10.84 21.20 29.35
C VAL A 383 -9.64 21.96 29.94
N ARG A 384 -8.45 21.35 30.01
CA ARG A 384 -7.25 21.93 30.67
C ARG A 384 -6.03 22.10 29.76
N CYS A 385 -5.84 21.33 28.68
CA CYS A 385 -4.77 21.62 27.73
C CYS A 385 -4.95 22.96 27.01
N ASP A 386 -6.20 23.45 26.87
CA ASP A 386 -6.49 24.82 26.43
C ASP A 386 -6.20 25.90 27.50
N ALA A 387 -5.88 25.51 28.74
CA ALA A 387 -5.55 26.41 29.84
C ALA A 387 -4.35 25.86 30.64
N GLY A 388 -3.16 26.00 30.04
CA GLY A 388 -1.88 25.45 30.53
C GLY A 388 -1.58 25.71 32.02
N CYS A 389 -0.83 24.78 32.61
CA CYS A 389 -0.65 24.63 34.06
C CYS A 389 0.34 25.62 34.71
N ASP A 390 0.04 25.93 35.97
CA ASP A 390 0.94 26.22 37.09
C ASP A 390 1.97 27.36 36.97
N SER A 391 1.49 28.59 37.19
CA SER A 391 2.24 29.69 37.82
C SER A 391 1.30 30.62 38.64
N PRO A 392 1.79 31.30 39.69
CA PRO A 392 0.97 32.20 40.52
C PRO A 392 0.58 33.49 39.76
N PRO A 393 -0.47 34.23 40.20
CA PRO A 393 -1.10 35.28 39.38
C PRO A 393 -0.18 36.51 39.16
N PRO A 394 -0.29 37.22 38.01
CA PRO A 394 -1.57 37.51 37.34
C PRO A 394 -1.56 37.40 35.80
N THR A 395 -1.94 36.25 35.23
CA THR A 395 -2.24 36.13 33.78
C THR A 395 -3.30 35.06 33.45
N ARG A 396 -4.45 35.09 34.17
CA ARG A 396 -5.61 34.23 33.89
C ARG A 396 -6.38 34.61 32.59
N VAL A 397 -5.73 34.55 31.43
CA VAL A 397 -6.41 34.28 30.13
C VAL A 397 -5.35 33.75 29.15
N THR A 398 -5.43 32.48 28.70
CA THR A 398 -4.49 31.93 27.69
C THR A 398 -5.19 31.39 26.44
N ALA A 399 -6.17 30.48 26.50
CA ALA A 399 -6.97 30.14 25.30
C ALA A 399 -7.72 31.36 24.73
N MET A 400 -8.48 32.08 25.56
CA MET A 400 -9.20 33.26 25.10
C MET A 400 -8.25 34.43 24.77
N ALA A 401 -6.99 34.40 25.21
CA ALA A 401 -5.97 35.37 24.80
C ALA A 401 -5.32 34.97 23.48
N GLY A 402 -5.09 33.68 23.21
CA GLY A 402 -4.75 33.18 21.89
C GLY A 402 -5.81 33.59 20.86
N VAL A 403 -7.09 33.33 21.13
CA VAL A 403 -8.21 33.72 20.26
C VAL A 403 -8.37 35.25 20.16
N ARG A 404 -8.18 36.03 21.24
CA ARG A 404 -8.24 37.50 21.21
C ARG A 404 -6.99 38.15 20.60
N LEU A 405 -5.81 37.54 20.69
CA LEU A 405 -4.62 37.97 19.92
C LEU A 405 -4.84 37.65 18.46
N PHE A 406 -5.19 36.41 18.09
CA PHE A 406 -5.47 36.06 16.69
C PHE A 406 -6.57 36.95 16.10
N GLY A 407 -7.62 37.26 16.86
CA GLY A 407 -8.67 38.21 16.48
C GLY A 407 -8.19 39.66 16.34
N ARG A 408 -7.43 40.20 17.31
CA ARG A 408 -6.87 41.57 17.23
C ARG A 408 -5.80 41.71 16.13
N TRP A 409 -5.02 40.67 15.87
CA TRP A 409 -3.94 40.64 14.90
C TRP A 409 -4.45 40.35 13.48
N ALA A 410 -5.49 39.52 13.32
CA ALA A 410 -6.24 39.41 12.06
C ALA A 410 -7.00 40.70 11.74
N GLY A 411 -7.53 41.41 12.76
CA GLY A 411 -8.10 42.75 12.60
C GLY A 411 -7.09 43.78 12.09
N LEU A 412 -5.85 43.74 12.58
CA LEU A 412 -4.74 44.57 12.09
C LEU A 412 -4.32 44.22 10.65
N LEU A 413 -4.36 42.94 10.26
CA LEU A 413 -4.13 42.50 8.87
C LEU A 413 -5.23 43.00 7.91
N GLY A 414 -6.46 43.17 8.40
CA GLY A 414 -7.56 43.79 7.66
C GLY A 414 -7.37 45.30 7.38
N THR A 415 -6.69 46.03 8.26
CA THR A 415 -6.60 47.51 8.21
C THR A 415 -5.22 48.08 7.85
N ARG A 416 -4.15 47.27 7.82
CA ARG A 416 -2.80 47.71 7.42
C ARG A 416 -2.18 46.97 6.23
N SER A 417 -2.86 45.99 5.62
CA SER A 417 -2.35 45.33 4.41
C SER A 417 -2.34 46.23 3.14
N SER A 418 -2.81 47.48 3.27
CA SER A 418 -2.68 48.59 2.31
C SER A 418 -1.46 49.51 2.56
N LEU A 419 -0.80 49.44 3.71
CA LEU A 419 0.29 50.35 4.12
C LEU A 419 1.68 49.76 3.86
N THR A 420 1.94 49.44 2.60
CA THR A 420 3.30 49.50 2.01
C THR A 420 3.29 50.41 0.77
N ALA A 421 2.44 51.44 0.80
CA ALA A 421 2.24 52.38 -0.29
C ALA A 421 2.23 53.82 0.24
N SER A 422 3.05 54.65 -0.39
CA SER A 422 3.11 56.13 -0.32
C SER A 422 3.42 56.82 1.01
N GLY A 423 4.36 57.74 0.93
CA GLY A 423 4.23 59.09 1.47
C GLY A 423 4.87 60.09 0.48
N PRO A 424 4.72 61.41 0.65
CA PRO A 424 3.67 62.12 1.39
C PRO A 424 2.75 62.97 0.47
N LEU A 425 1.57 63.29 1.00
CA LEU A 425 0.69 64.46 0.76
C LEU A 425 0.85 65.33 -0.51
N CYS A 426 -0.28 65.53 -1.21
CA CYS A 426 -0.73 66.88 -1.59
C CYS A 426 -2.28 66.97 -1.62
N LEU A 427 -2.82 68.19 -1.48
CA LEU A 427 -4.22 68.51 -1.13
C LEU A 427 -5.13 68.84 -2.34
N ALA A 428 -6.43 69.01 -2.05
CA ALA A 428 -7.56 69.39 -2.94
C ALA A 428 -8.12 68.26 -3.84
N GLY A 429 -9.44 68.14 -4.06
CA GLY A 429 -10.60 68.89 -3.54
C GLY A 429 -11.92 68.11 -3.75
N ARG A 430 -13.05 68.61 -3.21
CA ARG A 430 -14.38 67.95 -3.32
C ARG A 430 -14.92 67.96 -4.77
N PRO A 431 -15.59 66.89 -5.24
CA PRO A 431 -16.48 66.94 -6.40
C PRO A 431 -17.95 67.25 -5.99
N PRO A 432 -18.74 67.92 -6.84
CA PRO A 432 -20.18 68.14 -6.63
C PRO A 432 -21.05 66.97 -7.15
N ARG A 433 -22.38 67.07 -6.93
CA ARG A 433 -23.40 66.05 -7.28
C ARG A 433 -23.76 66.01 -8.79
N ALA A 434 -24.00 64.79 -9.28
CA ALA A 434 -25.02 64.29 -10.25
C ALA A 434 -25.49 65.17 -11.45
N PRO A 435 -25.80 64.54 -12.61
CA PRO A 435 -27.18 64.13 -12.83
C PRO A 435 -27.38 62.75 -13.50
N SER A 436 -28.64 62.39 -13.76
CA SER A 436 -29.16 61.07 -14.18
C SER A 436 -29.50 60.99 -15.67
N ALA A 437 -29.20 59.85 -16.30
CA ALA A 437 -29.86 59.26 -17.48
C ALA A 437 -29.36 57.81 -17.64
N ALA A 438 -30.01 56.83 -18.25
CA ALA A 438 -31.38 56.51 -18.67
C ALA A 438 -31.27 55.08 -19.28
N LEU A 439 -32.35 54.30 -19.21
CA LEU A 439 -32.43 52.88 -19.58
C LEU A 439 -31.92 52.51 -20.99
N LEU A 440 -31.34 51.31 -21.15
CA LEU A 440 -31.50 50.40 -22.31
C LEU A 440 -31.01 48.97 -22.01
N GLU A 441 -31.91 48.00 -22.09
CA GLU A 441 -31.71 46.53 -22.25
C GLU A 441 -31.66 46.21 -23.78
N PRO A 442 -31.45 44.96 -24.29
CA PRO A 442 -31.29 43.64 -23.63
C PRO A 442 -29.95 42.98 -24.12
N PRO A 443 -29.79 41.65 -24.44
CA PRO A 443 -30.51 40.43 -24.03
C PRO A 443 -29.60 39.25 -23.55
N TRP A 444 -30.12 38.40 -22.65
CA TRP A 444 -29.68 37.00 -22.46
C TRP A 444 -30.75 36.08 -21.83
N ALA A 445 -32.00 36.54 -21.73
CA ALA A 445 -33.04 35.94 -20.89
C ALA A 445 -33.89 34.82 -21.57
N GLN A 446 -33.29 33.93 -22.39
CA GLN A 446 -34.11 33.01 -23.22
C GLN A 446 -33.54 31.61 -23.52
N ALA A 447 -32.71 31.03 -22.63
CA ALA A 447 -32.19 29.66 -22.78
C ALA A 447 -32.29 28.80 -21.50
N LEU A 448 -33.36 28.96 -20.72
CA LEU A 448 -33.54 28.25 -19.44
C LEU A 448 -34.92 27.58 -19.34
N HIS A 449 -35.27 26.70 -20.31
CA HIS A 449 -36.39 25.75 -20.19
C HIS A 449 -36.38 24.63 -21.27
N VAL A 450 -35.60 23.55 -21.08
CA VAL A 450 -35.99 22.20 -21.55
C VAL A 450 -35.49 21.12 -20.56
N ARG A 451 -36.44 20.49 -19.86
CA ARG A 451 -36.44 19.14 -19.25
C ARG A 451 -35.37 18.76 -18.22
N LEU A 452 -35.76 18.93 -16.96
CA LEU A 452 -35.71 17.86 -15.96
C LEU A 452 -36.46 16.61 -16.45
N GLN A 453 -35.87 15.41 -16.27
CA GLN A 453 -36.62 14.18 -15.94
C GLN A 453 -35.73 13.21 -15.15
N GLN A 454 -36.33 12.35 -14.33
CA GLN A 454 -35.70 11.78 -13.12
C GLN A 454 -35.08 10.37 -13.26
N ARG A 455 -34.15 10.08 -12.34
CA ARG A 455 -33.85 8.80 -11.67
C ARG A 455 -34.52 7.50 -12.17
N ALA A 456 -33.69 6.54 -12.56
CA ALA A 456 -33.80 5.07 -12.39
C ALA A 456 -32.54 4.45 -13.04
N LEU A 457 -31.93 3.32 -12.66
CA LEU A 457 -32.10 2.36 -11.56
C LEU A 457 -30.73 1.64 -11.39
N CYS A 458 -30.47 1.02 -10.25
CA CYS A 458 -29.47 -0.06 -10.20
C CYS A 458 -30.12 -1.34 -10.71
N GLU A 459 -29.64 -1.89 -11.83
CA GLU A 459 -29.89 -3.29 -12.18
C GLU A 459 -28.70 -3.85 -12.97
N GLY A 460 -28.31 -5.09 -12.67
CA GLY A 460 -27.05 -5.67 -13.14
C GLY A 460 -27.16 -6.44 -14.46
N ARG A 461 -25.99 -6.84 -14.97
CA ARG A 461 -25.81 -8.00 -15.89
C ARG A 461 -26.72 -8.02 -17.14
N ARG A 462 -26.56 -7.07 -18.07
CA ARG A 462 -26.95 -7.26 -19.50
C ARG A 462 -26.32 -6.27 -20.50
N LEU A 463 -25.02 -5.99 -20.39
CA LEU A 463 -24.25 -5.24 -21.40
C LEU A 463 -22.92 -5.92 -21.82
N LEU A 464 -22.86 -7.24 -21.73
CA LEU A 464 -21.96 -8.03 -22.57
C LEU A 464 -22.72 -8.37 -23.86
N ARG A 465 -22.10 -8.08 -25.03
CA ARG A 465 -22.70 -7.99 -26.38
C ARG A 465 -23.50 -6.71 -26.67
N ARG A 466 -22.77 -5.59 -26.83
CA ARG A 466 -23.10 -4.55 -27.82
C ARG A 466 -21.87 -3.70 -28.25
N GLU A 467 -20.73 -4.36 -28.43
CA GLU A 467 -19.89 -4.01 -29.59
C GLU A 467 -20.56 -4.67 -30.81
N ASP A 468 -20.34 -4.12 -32.01
CA ASP A 468 -21.03 -4.43 -33.27
C ASP A 468 -22.51 -3.99 -33.38
N GLU A 469 -22.69 -2.70 -33.67
CA GLU A 469 -23.37 -2.25 -34.91
C GLU A 469 -23.15 -0.73 -35.09
N ASN A 470 -22.07 -0.37 -35.79
CA ASN A 470 -21.79 1.00 -36.20
C ASN A 470 -22.15 1.14 -37.69
N PRO A 471 -23.14 1.95 -38.09
CA PRO A 471 -23.75 1.91 -39.44
C PRO A 471 -22.86 2.45 -40.58
N ALA A 472 -21.55 2.57 -40.36
CA ALA A 472 -20.56 3.13 -41.28
C ALA A 472 -19.36 2.20 -41.55
N VAL A 473 -19.48 0.90 -41.23
CA VAL A 473 -18.48 -0.11 -41.63
C VAL A 473 -18.85 -0.67 -43.01
N PRO A 474 -18.10 -0.38 -44.10
CA PRO A 474 -18.30 -1.02 -45.40
C PRO A 474 -18.26 -2.55 -45.29
N LYS A 475 -19.09 -3.21 -46.10
CA LYS A 475 -19.15 -4.68 -46.16
C LYS A 475 -17.78 -5.23 -46.54
N ARG A 476 -17.34 -6.23 -45.77
CA ARG A 476 -16.13 -7.02 -46.01
C ARG A 476 -16.15 -7.58 -47.43
N THR A 477 -15.05 -7.41 -48.17
CA THR A 477 -14.94 -7.76 -49.59
C THR A 477 -14.25 -9.12 -49.76
N GLU A 478 -14.44 -9.76 -50.92
CA GLU A 478 -13.76 -11.02 -51.27
C GLU A 478 -12.22 -10.89 -51.19
N LEU A 479 -11.68 -9.70 -51.51
CA LEU A 479 -10.24 -9.43 -51.39
C LEU A 479 -9.76 -9.44 -49.92
N ASP A 480 -10.57 -8.96 -48.97
CA ASP A 480 -10.23 -9.01 -47.55
C ASP A 480 -10.12 -10.47 -47.05
N ASP A 481 -10.99 -11.36 -47.56
CA ASP A 481 -10.98 -12.79 -47.23
C ASP A 481 -9.81 -13.55 -47.86
N LEU A 482 -9.39 -13.16 -49.06
CA LEU A 482 -8.20 -13.71 -49.72
C LEU A 482 -6.91 -13.26 -49.02
N VAL A 483 -6.82 -11.99 -48.61
CA VAL A 483 -5.65 -11.46 -47.88
C VAL A 483 -5.54 -12.01 -46.46
N GLU A 484 -6.65 -12.26 -45.75
CA GLU A 484 -6.58 -12.90 -44.41
C GLU A 484 -6.08 -14.36 -44.49
N LYS A 485 -6.38 -15.07 -45.58
CA LYS A 485 -5.95 -16.45 -45.83
C LYS A 485 -4.55 -16.56 -46.44
N ALA A 486 -3.92 -15.46 -46.83
CA ALA A 486 -2.64 -15.45 -47.52
C ALA A 486 -1.53 -16.11 -46.67
N GLY A 487 -0.79 -17.04 -47.28
CA GLY A 487 0.27 -17.82 -46.66
C GLY A 487 1.60 -17.08 -46.54
N GLY A 488 1.78 -15.93 -47.20
CA GLY A 488 3.04 -15.17 -47.15
C GLY A 488 2.94 -13.74 -47.70
N PRO A 489 3.96 -12.89 -47.46
CA PRO A 489 3.93 -11.48 -47.84
C PRO A 489 3.82 -11.26 -49.35
N GLU A 490 4.44 -12.12 -50.17
CA GLU A 490 4.38 -12.04 -51.63
C GLU A 490 2.95 -12.26 -52.18
N GLU A 491 2.17 -13.14 -51.56
CA GLU A 491 0.79 -13.39 -51.95
C GLU A 491 -0.10 -12.17 -51.67
N VAL A 492 0.14 -11.46 -50.56
CA VAL A 492 -0.54 -10.20 -50.24
C VAL A 492 -0.20 -9.11 -51.27
N LEU A 493 1.08 -8.99 -51.68
CA LEU A 493 1.50 -8.03 -52.70
C LEU A 493 0.87 -8.34 -54.07
N ARG A 494 0.78 -9.61 -54.45
CA ARG A 494 0.14 -10.03 -55.71
C ARG A 494 -1.36 -9.74 -55.71
N LEU A 495 -2.07 -10.13 -54.66
CA LEU A 495 -3.52 -9.88 -54.51
C LEU A 495 -3.87 -8.39 -54.53
N TRP A 496 -3.03 -7.54 -53.92
CA TRP A 496 -3.21 -6.09 -53.97
C TRP A 496 -2.96 -5.52 -55.36
N ALA A 497 -1.90 -5.95 -56.06
CA ALA A 497 -1.56 -5.47 -57.40
C ALA A 497 -2.58 -5.89 -58.47
N GLU A 498 -3.16 -7.09 -58.36
CA GLU A 498 -4.16 -7.61 -59.32
C GLU A 498 -5.53 -6.91 -59.23
N ARG A 499 -5.97 -6.55 -58.02
CA ARG A 499 -7.35 -6.07 -57.79
C ARG A 499 -7.46 -4.61 -57.36
N GLY A 500 -6.39 -4.02 -56.84
CA GLY A 500 -6.39 -2.70 -56.22
C GLY A 500 -7.20 -2.67 -54.91
N ALA A 501 -6.92 -1.69 -54.05
CA ALA A 501 -7.62 -1.56 -52.77
C ALA A 501 -7.84 -0.09 -52.38
N THR A 502 -8.84 0.15 -51.53
CA THR A 502 -9.03 1.47 -50.90
C THR A 502 -7.85 1.81 -49.98
N ALA A 503 -7.65 3.09 -49.64
CA ALA A 503 -6.59 3.49 -48.69
C ALA A 503 -6.75 2.79 -47.31
N ASN A 504 -7.99 2.52 -46.89
CA ASN A 504 -8.28 1.80 -45.64
C ASN A 504 -7.91 0.30 -45.70
N GLN A 505 -8.22 -0.37 -46.82
CA GLN A 505 -7.84 -1.76 -47.02
C GLN A 505 -6.33 -1.91 -47.22
N THR A 506 -5.72 -1.05 -48.05
CA THR A 506 -4.26 -0.98 -48.23
C THR A 506 -3.56 -0.81 -46.89
N ALA A 507 -4.06 0.07 -46.02
CA ALA A 507 -3.55 0.27 -44.67
C ALA A 507 -3.60 -1.00 -43.79
N ILE A 508 -4.68 -1.79 -43.89
CA ILE A 508 -4.82 -3.08 -43.19
C ILE A 508 -3.87 -4.12 -43.80
N TYR A 509 -3.77 -4.19 -45.12
CA TYR A 509 -2.95 -5.19 -45.82
C TYR A 509 -1.45 -4.98 -45.56
N ILE A 510 -0.96 -3.73 -45.50
CA ILE A 510 0.42 -3.41 -45.08
C ILE A 510 0.69 -4.00 -43.67
N PHE A 511 -0.28 -3.91 -42.74
CA PHE A 511 -0.13 -4.46 -41.39
C PHE A 511 -0.15 -6.00 -41.36
N HIS A 512 -1.00 -6.65 -42.17
CA HIS A 512 -0.99 -8.11 -42.32
C HIS A 512 0.32 -8.61 -42.95
N LEU A 513 0.81 -7.94 -44.00
CA LEU A 513 2.07 -8.22 -44.66
C LEU A 513 3.26 -8.08 -43.70
N ALA A 514 3.31 -7.01 -42.91
CA ALA A 514 4.32 -6.80 -41.88
C ALA A 514 4.31 -7.91 -40.80
N ARG A 515 3.11 -8.38 -40.41
CA ARG A 515 2.98 -9.50 -39.47
C ARG A 515 3.50 -10.80 -40.06
N LEU A 516 3.10 -11.16 -41.29
CA LEU A 516 3.55 -12.38 -41.97
C LEU A 516 5.07 -12.39 -42.21
N ALA A 517 5.67 -11.25 -42.55
CA ALA A 517 7.11 -11.09 -42.68
C ALA A 517 7.86 -11.35 -41.36
N SER A 518 7.30 -10.87 -40.24
CA SER A 518 7.85 -11.08 -38.89
C SER A 518 7.64 -12.51 -38.35
N GLU A 519 6.53 -13.18 -38.69
CA GLU A 519 6.20 -14.52 -38.19
C GLU A 519 6.99 -15.63 -38.88
N LYS A 520 7.30 -15.49 -40.19
CA LYS A 520 7.95 -16.53 -40.99
C LYS A 520 9.46 -16.37 -41.19
N GLY A 521 10.08 -15.36 -40.56
CA GLY A 521 11.53 -15.14 -40.66
C GLY A 521 12.02 -14.96 -42.10
N ALA A 522 11.21 -14.32 -42.95
CA ALA A 522 11.49 -14.18 -44.37
C ALA A 522 12.81 -13.42 -44.62
N PRO A 523 13.61 -13.81 -45.62
CA PRO A 523 14.86 -13.11 -45.93
C PRO A 523 14.58 -11.66 -46.34
N GLY A 524 15.35 -10.73 -45.78
CA GLY A 524 15.41 -9.35 -46.25
C GLY A 524 14.16 -8.49 -46.02
N HIS A 525 13.96 -7.98 -44.79
CA HIS A 525 13.07 -6.82 -44.58
C HIS A 525 13.49 -5.63 -45.48
N ALA A 526 14.80 -5.49 -45.74
CA ALA A 526 15.36 -4.51 -46.66
C ALA A 526 15.00 -4.75 -48.14
N ASP A 527 14.77 -6.00 -48.56
CA ASP A 527 14.38 -6.33 -49.94
C ASP A 527 12.88 -6.10 -50.14
N LEU A 528 12.07 -6.40 -49.12
CA LEU A 528 10.64 -6.10 -49.10
C LEU A 528 10.37 -4.59 -49.16
N LEU A 529 11.19 -3.76 -48.49
CA LEU A 529 11.17 -2.29 -48.59
C LEU A 529 11.58 -1.74 -49.97
N ARG A 530 12.29 -2.53 -50.79
CA ARG A 530 12.67 -2.18 -52.17
C ARG A 530 11.62 -2.58 -53.21
N ASP A 531 10.60 -3.35 -52.83
CA ASP A 531 9.52 -3.72 -53.72
C ASP A 531 8.65 -2.50 -54.06
N ARG A 532 8.53 -2.21 -55.36
CA ARG A 532 7.72 -1.10 -55.87
C ARG A 532 6.26 -1.20 -55.42
N ARG A 533 5.68 -2.41 -55.37
CA ARG A 533 4.29 -2.62 -54.94
C ARG A 533 4.07 -2.16 -53.51
N LEU A 534 5.02 -2.43 -52.61
CA LEU A 534 4.94 -1.96 -51.22
C LEU A 534 5.11 -0.44 -51.11
N GLN A 535 5.97 0.15 -51.94
CA GLN A 535 6.12 1.61 -52.02
C GLN A 535 4.82 2.26 -52.53
N ASP A 536 4.23 1.74 -53.60
CA ASP A 536 2.92 2.18 -54.12
C ASP A 536 1.80 2.04 -53.08
N MET A 537 1.82 0.98 -52.25
CA MET A 537 0.90 0.84 -51.11
C MET A 537 1.08 1.97 -50.09
N PHE A 538 2.31 2.30 -49.69
CA PHE A 538 2.57 3.40 -48.76
C PHE A 538 2.19 4.77 -49.34
N ASP A 539 2.46 5.00 -50.62
CA ASP A 539 2.12 6.25 -51.32
C ASP A 539 0.60 6.40 -51.54
N ARG A 540 -0.12 5.29 -51.77
CA ARG A 540 -1.59 5.29 -51.82
C ARG A 540 -2.22 5.62 -50.46
N VAL A 541 -1.62 5.18 -49.36
CA VAL A 541 -2.10 5.51 -48.00
C VAL A 541 -1.71 6.94 -47.61
N SER A 542 -0.51 7.42 -47.97
CA SER A 542 -0.05 8.78 -47.63
C SER A 542 -0.81 9.87 -48.40
N SER A 543 -1.01 9.68 -49.72
CA SER A 543 -1.78 10.60 -50.58
C SER A 543 -3.26 10.72 -50.19
N GLN A 544 -3.83 9.69 -49.56
CA GLN A 544 -5.23 9.63 -49.14
C GLN A 544 -5.39 9.61 -47.61
N VAL A 545 -4.37 10.02 -46.84
CA VAL A 545 -4.29 9.86 -45.38
C VAL A 545 -5.51 10.46 -44.64
N CYS A 546 -6.07 11.55 -45.16
CA CYS A 546 -7.28 12.19 -44.64
C CYS A 546 -8.52 11.27 -44.64
N THR A 547 -8.57 10.25 -45.51
CA THR A 547 -9.69 9.29 -45.62
C THR A 547 -9.46 7.99 -44.83
N VAL A 548 -8.23 7.77 -44.35
CA VAL A 548 -7.86 6.58 -43.57
C VAL A 548 -8.47 6.66 -42.18
N TRP A 549 -9.05 5.57 -41.69
CA TRP A 549 -9.66 5.49 -40.37
C TRP A 549 -8.63 5.45 -39.25
N ASN A 550 -9.06 5.90 -38.07
CA ASN A 550 -8.22 5.97 -36.87
C ASN A 550 -7.55 4.63 -36.49
N GLY A 551 -8.21 3.49 -36.69
CA GLY A 551 -7.63 2.17 -36.41
C GLY A 551 -6.57 1.75 -37.45
N SER A 552 -6.89 1.92 -38.73
CA SER A 552 -6.00 1.59 -39.85
C SER A 552 -4.75 2.47 -39.86
N LEU A 553 -4.88 3.75 -39.52
CA LEU A 553 -3.76 4.70 -39.39
C LEU A 553 -2.74 4.25 -38.33
N VAL A 554 -3.20 3.86 -37.14
CA VAL A 554 -2.32 3.32 -36.09
C VAL A 554 -1.71 1.98 -36.49
N SER A 555 -2.46 1.15 -37.22
CA SER A 555 -1.97 -0.14 -37.72
C SER A 555 -0.85 0.04 -38.76
N VAL A 556 -0.97 0.99 -39.69
CA VAL A 556 0.11 1.30 -40.67
C VAL A 556 1.35 1.87 -40.00
N LEU A 557 1.20 2.75 -39.01
CA LEU A 557 2.36 3.24 -38.23
C LEU A 557 3.08 2.05 -37.58
N ARG A 558 2.36 1.12 -36.96
CA ARG A 558 2.93 -0.13 -36.41
C ARG A 558 3.51 -1.06 -37.47
N ALA A 559 2.96 -1.11 -38.67
CA ALA A 559 3.50 -1.90 -39.77
C ALA A 559 4.82 -1.31 -40.30
N ALA A 560 4.87 -0.01 -40.54
CA ALA A 560 6.08 0.72 -40.91
C ALA A 560 7.19 0.57 -39.85
N ALA A 561 6.79 0.46 -38.57
CA ALA A 561 7.71 0.15 -37.48
C ALA A 561 8.34 -1.24 -37.57
N LEU A 562 7.55 -2.28 -37.88
CA LEU A 562 8.01 -3.66 -38.01
C LEU A 562 8.85 -3.86 -39.28
N LEU A 563 8.43 -3.24 -40.39
CA LEU A 563 9.11 -3.31 -41.69
C LEU A 563 10.45 -2.55 -41.72
N GLY A 564 10.73 -1.70 -40.73
CA GLY A 564 11.99 -0.93 -40.67
C GLY A 564 12.04 0.24 -41.66
N VAL A 565 10.89 0.83 -42.01
CA VAL A 565 10.80 2.00 -42.91
C VAL A 565 11.70 3.13 -42.39
N THR A 566 12.48 3.74 -43.30
CA THR A 566 13.44 4.79 -42.96
C THR A 566 12.76 5.99 -42.28
N PRO A 567 13.27 6.45 -41.11
CA PRO A 567 12.81 7.69 -40.48
C PRO A 567 12.98 8.89 -41.42
N GLY A 568 12.00 9.78 -41.49
CA GLY A 568 12.00 10.94 -42.38
C GLY A 568 11.60 10.66 -43.84
N SER A 569 11.01 9.49 -44.13
CA SER A 569 10.32 9.28 -45.41
C SER A 569 9.01 10.08 -45.47
N ALA A 570 8.73 10.73 -46.61
CA ALA A 570 7.58 11.63 -46.75
C ALA A 570 6.24 10.95 -46.42
N ALA A 571 6.06 9.69 -46.83
CA ALA A 571 4.88 8.91 -46.49
C ALA A 571 4.71 8.71 -44.97
N LEU A 572 5.81 8.44 -44.24
CA LEU A 572 5.79 8.23 -42.80
C LEU A 572 5.57 9.54 -42.01
N ASP A 573 6.09 10.66 -42.50
CA ASP A 573 5.89 11.98 -41.89
C ASP A 573 4.46 12.51 -42.12
N SER A 574 3.84 12.22 -43.26
CA SER A 574 2.41 12.46 -43.50
C SER A 574 1.54 11.67 -42.52
N LEU A 575 1.82 10.37 -42.33
CA LEU A 575 1.11 9.51 -41.38
C LEU A 575 1.24 9.99 -39.93
N GLN A 576 2.44 10.40 -39.51
CA GLN A 576 2.67 10.97 -38.17
C GLN A 576 1.96 12.31 -37.96
N THR A 577 1.98 13.19 -38.97
CA THR A 577 1.34 14.51 -38.90
C THR A 577 -0.18 14.37 -38.78
N GLU A 578 -0.81 13.51 -39.58
CA GLU A 578 -2.25 13.25 -39.50
C GLU A 578 -2.63 12.59 -38.16
N ALA A 579 -1.81 11.69 -37.64
CA ALA A 579 -2.02 11.11 -36.30
C ALA A 579 -1.94 12.18 -35.19
N LEU A 580 -1.01 13.14 -35.29
CA LEU A 580 -0.89 14.24 -34.34
C LEU A 580 -2.11 15.18 -34.39
N TRP A 581 -2.62 15.50 -35.59
CA TRP A 581 -3.86 16.28 -35.76
C TRP A 581 -5.09 15.54 -35.21
N ARG A 582 -5.13 14.22 -35.34
CA ARG A 582 -6.23 13.37 -34.85
C ARG A 582 -6.13 12.95 -33.38
N ILE A 583 -5.10 13.35 -32.66
CA ILE A 583 -4.74 12.75 -31.36
C ILE A 583 -5.90 12.69 -30.34
N ARG A 584 -6.79 13.70 -30.33
CA ARG A 584 -7.97 13.76 -29.43
C ARG A 584 -9.11 12.80 -29.83
N ARG A 585 -9.16 12.36 -31.09
CA ARG A 585 -10.20 11.50 -31.67
C ARG A 585 -9.86 10.01 -31.62
N PHE A 586 -8.67 9.64 -31.15
CA PHE A 586 -8.30 8.25 -30.93
C PHE A 586 -8.99 7.67 -29.67
N SER A 587 -9.32 6.38 -29.74
CA SER A 587 -9.68 5.58 -28.57
C SER A 587 -8.47 5.34 -27.66
N TYR A 588 -8.71 5.00 -26.39
CA TYR A 588 -7.63 4.69 -25.45
C TYR A 588 -6.72 3.54 -25.94
N ARG A 589 -7.28 2.51 -26.60
CA ARG A 589 -6.51 1.40 -27.22
C ARG A 589 -5.56 1.92 -28.30
N GLN A 590 -6.05 2.79 -29.19
CA GLN A 590 -5.25 3.43 -30.24
C GLN A 590 -4.15 4.32 -29.65
N LEU A 591 -4.46 5.11 -28.61
CA LEU A 591 -3.46 5.92 -27.90
C LEU A 591 -2.37 5.06 -27.23
N ALA A 592 -2.75 3.95 -26.60
CA ALA A 592 -1.77 3.04 -25.99
C ALA A 592 -0.86 2.35 -27.03
N TYR A 593 -1.41 1.96 -28.17
CA TYR A 593 -0.64 1.42 -29.29
C TYR A 593 0.28 2.48 -29.95
N LEU A 594 -0.13 3.75 -30.01
CA LEU A 594 0.73 4.86 -30.44
C LEU A 594 1.85 5.16 -29.44
N ALA A 595 1.57 5.05 -28.13
CA ALA A 595 2.58 5.20 -27.10
C ALA A 595 3.63 4.08 -27.19
N ASP A 596 3.21 2.80 -27.25
CA ASP A 596 4.12 1.66 -27.45
C ASP A 596 4.95 1.77 -28.75
N TRP A 597 4.33 2.24 -29.84
CA TRP A 597 5.01 2.49 -31.11
C TRP A 597 6.10 3.57 -31.00
N ALA A 598 5.84 4.67 -30.30
CA ALA A 598 6.78 5.79 -30.18
C ALA A 598 7.83 5.59 -29.08
N CYS A 599 7.58 4.74 -28.08
CA CYS A 599 8.56 4.42 -27.04
C CYS A 599 9.81 3.74 -27.62
N GLY A 600 10.99 4.24 -27.27
CA GLY A 600 12.28 3.66 -27.68
C GLY A 600 12.74 4.01 -29.10
N ARG A 601 12.16 5.06 -29.73
CA ARG A 601 12.58 5.56 -31.06
C ARG A 601 13.30 6.91 -30.95
N ASP A 602 14.60 6.92 -31.18
CA ASP A 602 15.42 8.15 -31.15
C ASP A 602 15.54 8.89 -32.50
N GLY A 603 14.98 8.32 -33.57
CA GLY A 603 15.18 8.76 -34.95
C GLY A 603 14.41 10.01 -35.44
N GLY A 604 14.11 11.00 -34.58
CA GLY A 604 13.57 12.29 -35.05
C GLY A 604 12.76 13.12 -34.04
N THR A 605 12.41 14.34 -34.45
CA THR A 605 11.55 15.26 -33.68
C THR A 605 10.08 14.81 -33.66
N ARG A 606 9.54 14.43 -34.83
CA ARG A 606 8.12 14.04 -34.99
C ARG A 606 7.65 12.88 -34.10
N PRO A 607 8.40 11.76 -33.94
CA PRO A 607 7.99 10.70 -33.01
C PRO A 607 7.94 11.16 -31.55
N ARG A 608 8.82 12.10 -31.15
CA ARG A 608 8.85 12.67 -29.80
C ARG A 608 7.69 13.64 -29.56
N GLU A 609 7.33 14.46 -30.55
CA GLU A 609 6.11 15.29 -30.52
C GLU A 609 4.84 14.43 -30.38
N LEU A 610 4.73 13.38 -31.19
CA LEU A 610 3.59 12.46 -31.17
C LEU A 610 3.52 11.70 -29.84
N LEU A 611 4.65 11.23 -29.29
CA LEU A 611 4.70 10.60 -27.97
C LEU A 611 4.21 11.58 -26.88
N ALA A 612 4.76 12.80 -26.82
CA ALA A 612 4.36 13.80 -25.82
C ALA A 612 2.85 14.14 -25.90
N ALA A 613 2.31 14.29 -27.11
CA ALA A 613 0.88 14.50 -27.32
C ALA A 613 0.03 13.29 -26.88
N THR A 614 0.48 12.08 -27.21
CA THR A 614 -0.19 10.81 -26.83
C THR A 614 -0.21 10.62 -25.32
N LEU A 615 0.92 10.81 -24.64
CA LEU A 615 1.05 10.71 -23.19
C LEU A 615 0.15 11.71 -22.47
N LYS A 616 0.08 12.95 -22.97
CA LYS A 616 -0.83 13.97 -22.43
C LYS A 616 -2.31 13.59 -22.59
N GLN A 617 -2.70 12.93 -23.68
CA GLN A 617 -4.07 12.42 -23.82
C GLN A 617 -4.35 11.22 -22.92
N LEU A 618 -3.41 10.27 -22.81
CA LEU A 618 -3.52 9.13 -21.88
C LEU A 618 -3.61 9.60 -20.42
N GLU A 619 -2.85 10.61 -20.02
CA GLU A 619 -2.88 11.14 -18.65
C GLU A 619 -4.17 11.88 -18.30
N LEU A 620 -4.81 12.53 -19.29
CA LEU A 620 -6.11 13.18 -19.13
C LEU A 620 -7.28 12.17 -19.13
N ARG A 621 -7.16 11.07 -19.88
CA ARG A 621 -8.22 10.08 -20.14
C ARG A 621 -7.97 8.72 -19.49
N TRP A 622 -7.07 8.65 -18.50
CA TRP A 622 -6.64 7.39 -17.86
C TRP A 622 -7.79 6.58 -17.25
N THR A 623 -8.88 7.24 -16.85
CA THR A 623 -10.09 6.60 -16.33
C THR A 623 -10.86 5.76 -17.37
N GLU A 624 -10.63 5.98 -18.67
CA GLU A 624 -11.21 5.18 -19.76
C GLU A 624 -10.49 3.82 -19.95
N LEU A 625 -9.36 3.60 -19.28
CA LEU A 625 -8.62 2.34 -19.33
C LEU A 625 -9.37 1.26 -18.54
N ALA A 626 -10.13 0.43 -19.26
CA ALA A 626 -10.90 -0.69 -18.72
C ALA A 626 -10.36 -2.08 -19.13
N ASP A 627 -9.27 -2.15 -19.91
CA ASP A 627 -8.73 -3.39 -20.46
C ASP A 627 -7.34 -3.74 -19.90
N VAL A 628 -7.23 -4.97 -19.37
CA VAL A 628 -6.01 -5.57 -18.83
C VAL A 628 -4.85 -5.53 -19.82
N ARG A 629 -5.10 -5.88 -21.09
CA ARG A 629 -4.02 -5.98 -22.10
C ARG A 629 -3.40 -4.61 -22.36
N THR A 630 -4.24 -3.58 -22.42
CA THR A 630 -3.81 -2.19 -22.60
C THR A 630 -3.03 -1.66 -21.40
N VAL A 631 -3.48 -1.93 -20.17
CA VAL A 631 -2.76 -1.52 -18.94
C VAL A 631 -1.42 -2.24 -18.84
N GLY A 632 -1.38 -3.55 -19.08
CA GLY A 632 -0.15 -4.35 -19.07
C GLY A 632 0.85 -3.95 -20.16
N LEU A 633 0.38 -3.53 -21.34
CA LEU A 633 1.22 -2.97 -22.39
C LEU A 633 1.88 -1.65 -21.94
N LEU A 634 1.10 -0.70 -21.42
CA LEU A 634 1.62 0.58 -20.95
C LEU A 634 2.61 0.41 -19.78
N LEU A 635 2.29 -0.44 -18.80
CA LEU A 635 3.20 -0.74 -17.69
C LEU A 635 4.53 -1.39 -18.14
N SER A 636 4.53 -2.16 -19.24
CA SER A 636 5.78 -2.70 -19.81
C SER A 636 6.70 -1.62 -20.39
N ARG A 637 6.14 -0.44 -20.74
CA ARG A 637 6.87 0.73 -21.25
C ARG A 637 7.07 1.83 -20.23
N ALA A 638 6.72 1.62 -18.96
CA ALA A 638 6.68 2.67 -17.94
C ALA A 638 8.04 3.38 -17.66
N ALA A 639 9.17 2.81 -18.08
CA ALA A 639 10.46 3.53 -18.11
C ALA A 639 10.49 4.77 -19.04
N HIS A 640 9.58 4.85 -20.01
CA HIS A 640 9.41 5.99 -20.94
C HIS A 640 8.13 6.81 -20.64
N LEU A 641 7.38 6.47 -19.59
CA LEU A 641 6.13 7.16 -19.22
C LEU A 641 6.39 8.19 -18.10
N PRO A 642 5.58 9.25 -17.99
CA PRO A 642 5.64 10.16 -16.85
C PRO A 642 5.30 9.40 -15.55
N PRO A 643 6.00 9.64 -14.43
CA PRO A 643 5.76 8.90 -13.19
C PRO A 643 4.31 9.03 -12.69
N SER A 644 3.68 10.20 -12.87
CA SER A 644 2.26 10.44 -12.56
C SER A 644 1.30 9.56 -13.36
N LEU A 645 1.66 9.17 -14.59
CA LEU A 645 0.88 8.23 -15.39
C LEU A 645 1.14 6.79 -14.95
N VAL A 646 2.38 6.45 -14.56
CA VAL A 646 2.70 5.11 -14.03
C VAL A 646 1.94 4.85 -12.72
N ASP A 647 1.88 5.82 -11.81
CA ASP A 647 1.11 5.71 -10.56
C ASP A 647 -0.38 5.43 -10.84
N LYS A 648 -1.00 6.21 -11.74
CA LYS A 648 -2.39 5.99 -12.21
C LYS A 648 -2.61 4.63 -12.89
N LEU A 649 -1.60 4.11 -13.60
CA LEU A 649 -1.65 2.79 -14.24
C LEU A 649 -1.49 1.66 -13.21
N GLU A 650 -0.72 1.86 -12.14
CA GLU A 650 -0.67 0.93 -11.01
C GLU A 650 -2.01 0.88 -10.27
N ASP A 651 -2.67 2.03 -10.06
CA ASP A 651 -4.02 2.10 -9.49
C ASP A 651 -5.06 1.38 -10.38
N LYS A 652 -5.02 1.59 -11.71
CA LYS A 652 -5.89 0.84 -12.64
C LYS A 652 -5.54 -0.64 -12.75
N ALA A 653 -4.27 -1.01 -12.63
CA ALA A 653 -3.89 -2.42 -12.56
C ALA A 653 -4.42 -3.08 -11.28
N LEU A 654 -4.50 -2.35 -10.17
CA LEU A 654 -5.08 -2.82 -8.91
C LEU A 654 -6.61 -2.93 -9.00
N GLU A 655 -7.29 -2.01 -9.66
CA GLU A 655 -8.74 -2.07 -9.92
C GLU A 655 -9.14 -3.27 -10.79
N LEU A 656 -8.35 -3.58 -11.83
CA LEU A 656 -8.64 -4.64 -12.80
C LEU A 656 -8.03 -6.02 -12.44
N VAL A 657 -7.28 -6.12 -11.34
CA VAL A 657 -6.43 -7.27 -11.00
C VAL A 657 -7.17 -8.62 -10.93
N GLU A 658 -8.45 -8.62 -10.54
CA GLU A 658 -9.31 -9.82 -10.50
C GLU A 658 -9.44 -10.48 -11.89
N THR A 659 -9.46 -9.66 -12.95
CA THR A 659 -9.65 -10.10 -14.34
C THR A 659 -8.36 -10.55 -15.03
N PHE A 660 -7.20 -10.45 -14.36
CA PHE A 660 -5.90 -10.80 -14.94
C PHE A 660 -5.75 -12.32 -15.10
N HIS A 661 -5.21 -12.78 -16.22
CA HIS A 661 -4.74 -14.17 -16.37
C HIS A 661 -3.35 -14.33 -15.74
N ALA A 662 -2.88 -15.58 -15.56
CA ALA A 662 -1.53 -15.80 -15.01
C ALA A 662 -0.44 -15.06 -15.82
N GLU A 663 -0.55 -15.02 -17.15
CA GLU A 663 0.37 -14.31 -18.05
C GLU A 663 0.33 -12.78 -17.89
N ASP A 664 -0.83 -12.19 -17.57
CA ASP A 664 -0.96 -10.75 -17.32
C ASP A 664 -0.28 -10.41 -15.98
N ILE A 665 -0.47 -11.24 -14.96
CA ILE A 665 0.22 -11.13 -13.66
C ILE A 665 1.74 -11.21 -13.85
N ARG A 666 2.23 -12.18 -14.64
CA ARG A 666 3.66 -12.32 -15.00
C ARG A 666 4.18 -11.04 -15.63
N ARG A 667 3.50 -10.53 -16.66
CA ARG A 667 3.91 -9.33 -17.40
C ARG A 667 4.01 -8.11 -16.51
N VAL A 668 3.02 -7.85 -15.66
CA VAL A 668 3.02 -6.70 -14.75
C VAL A 668 4.11 -6.85 -13.68
N ALA A 669 4.26 -8.02 -13.05
CA ALA A 669 5.30 -8.26 -12.05
C ALA A 669 6.72 -8.07 -12.63
N VAL A 670 7.00 -8.63 -13.81
CA VAL A 670 8.28 -8.44 -14.51
C VAL A 670 8.50 -6.99 -14.91
N SER A 671 7.45 -6.27 -15.32
CA SER A 671 7.55 -4.85 -15.69
C SER A 671 7.91 -3.96 -14.50
N LEU A 672 7.27 -4.15 -13.34
CA LEU A 672 7.61 -3.45 -12.09
C LEU A 672 9.05 -3.77 -11.66
N ALA A 673 9.44 -5.05 -11.74
CA ALA A 673 10.81 -5.48 -11.44
C ALA A 673 11.84 -4.89 -12.41
N ALA A 674 11.52 -4.71 -13.71
CA ALA A 674 12.40 -4.07 -14.68
C ALA A 674 12.78 -2.64 -14.22
N GLN A 675 11.78 -1.88 -13.76
CA GLN A 675 11.89 -0.50 -13.28
C GLN A 675 12.43 -0.36 -11.86
N GLY A 676 12.44 -1.44 -11.07
CA GLY A 676 12.75 -1.37 -9.64
C GLY A 676 11.65 -0.72 -8.78
N ARG A 677 10.43 -0.55 -9.33
CA ARG A 677 9.27 -0.02 -8.60
C ARG A 677 8.67 -1.09 -7.69
N ARG A 678 8.30 -0.71 -6.47
CA ARG A 678 7.80 -1.61 -5.42
C ARG A 678 6.42 -1.17 -4.92
N SER A 679 5.42 -1.30 -5.79
CA SER A 679 4.03 -0.99 -5.48
C SER A 679 3.44 -2.04 -4.53
N VAL A 680 3.47 -1.77 -3.22
CA VAL A 680 3.06 -2.77 -2.20
C VAL A 680 1.60 -3.23 -2.33
N PRO A 681 0.60 -2.36 -2.58
CA PRO A 681 -0.79 -2.80 -2.75
C PRO A 681 -0.95 -3.73 -3.97
N LEU A 682 -0.43 -3.30 -5.12
CA LEU A 682 -0.50 -4.06 -6.37
C LEU A 682 0.25 -5.40 -6.27
N LEU A 683 1.46 -5.44 -5.69
CA LEU A 683 2.20 -6.69 -5.51
C LEU A 683 1.48 -7.67 -4.56
N ARG A 684 0.77 -7.19 -3.53
CA ARG A 684 -0.08 -8.04 -2.68
C ARG A 684 -1.27 -8.60 -3.45
N ALA A 685 -1.97 -7.78 -4.23
CA ALA A 685 -3.11 -8.22 -5.03
C ALA A 685 -2.68 -9.23 -6.13
N LEU A 686 -1.62 -8.93 -6.87
CA LEU A 686 -1.02 -9.84 -7.84
C LEU A 686 -0.61 -11.18 -7.19
N SER A 687 -0.04 -11.14 -5.98
CA SER A 687 0.29 -12.36 -5.24
C SER A 687 -0.92 -13.21 -4.87
N TYR A 688 -2.00 -12.55 -4.43
CA TYR A 688 -3.24 -13.20 -4.01
C TYR A 688 -3.92 -13.87 -5.20
N HIS A 689 -4.11 -13.15 -6.30
CA HIS A 689 -4.72 -13.72 -7.51
C HIS A 689 -3.83 -14.76 -8.20
N ALA A 690 -2.50 -14.66 -8.12
CA ALA A 690 -1.59 -15.71 -8.62
C ALA A 690 -1.76 -17.05 -7.88
N GLN A 691 -2.00 -17.02 -6.55
CA GLN A 691 -2.23 -18.23 -5.76
C GLN A 691 -3.55 -18.93 -6.14
N GLN A 692 -4.55 -18.15 -6.55
CA GLN A 692 -5.88 -18.64 -6.94
C GLN A 692 -5.95 -19.23 -8.35
N LYS A 693 -4.91 -19.06 -9.19
CA LYS A 693 -4.90 -19.63 -10.55
C LYS A 693 -4.76 -21.15 -10.52
N PRO A 694 -5.45 -21.87 -11.43
CA PRO A 694 -5.34 -23.31 -11.54
C PRO A 694 -3.92 -23.71 -11.95
N SER A 695 -3.44 -24.85 -11.45
CA SER A 695 -2.07 -25.34 -11.71
C SER A 695 -1.76 -25.49 -13.21
N GLN A 696 -2.77 -25.70 -14.06
CA GLN A 696 -2.63 -25.75 -15.53
C GLN A 696 -2.13 -24.44 -16.16
N GLU A 697 -2.42 -23.28 -15.56
CA GLU A 697 -1.88 -21.98 -16.01
C GLU A 697 -0.46 -21.73 -15.46
N LEU A 698 -0.06 -22.40 -14.38
CA LEU A 698 1.16 -22.16 -13.61
C LEU A 698 2.37 -22.95 -14.16
N LYS A 699 2.71 -22.70 -15.43
CA LYS A 699 3.86 -23.33 -16.11
C LYS A 699 5.21 -22.82 -15.58
N ALA A 700 6.23 -23.66 -15.60
CA ALA A 700 7.57 -23.32 -15.11
C ALA A 700 8.14 -21.95 -15.56
N PRO A 701 8.09 -21.52 -16.85
CA PRO A 701 8.64 -20.21 -17.25
C PRO A 701 7.97 -19.04 -16.53
N LEU A 702 6.66 -19.14 -16.28
CA LEU A 702 5.89 -18.14 -15.56
C LEU A 702 6.26 -18.11 -14.08
N LEU A 703 6.39 -19.27 -13.45
CA LEU A 703 6.82 -19.39 -12.06
C LEU A 703 8.22 -18.80 -11.86
N LEU A 704 9.17 -19.12 -12.74
CA LEU A 704 10.55 -18.62 -12.71
C LEU A 704 10.62 -17.10 -12.86
N ASP A 705 9.85 -16.52 -13.79
CA ASP A 705 9.77 -15.07 -13.97
C ASP A 705 9.15 -14.36 -12.75
N LEU A 706 8.13 -14.95 -12.11
CA LEU A 706 7.54 -14.41 -10.88
C LEU A 706 8.54 -14.41 -9.71
N VAL A 707 9.20 -15.53 -9.41
CA VAL A 707 10.21 -15.56 -8.32
C VAL A 707 11.33 -14.56 -8.61
N PHE A 708 11.82 -14.49 -9.85
CA PHE A 708 12.84 -13.53 -10.27
C PHE A 708 12.39 -12.07 -10.07
N ALA A 709 11.16 -11.72 -10.47
CA ALA A 709 10.62 -10.38 -10.31
C ALA A 709 10.54 -9.98 -8.82
N TYR A 710 9.98 -10.86 -7.98
CA TYR A 710 9.84 -10.64 -6.54
C TYR A 710 11.20 -10.54 -5.84
N ALA A 711 12.17 -11.37 -6.23
CA ALA A 711 13.55 -11.32 -5.76
C ALA A 711 14.22 -9.99 -6.10
N LYS A 712 14.08 -9.50 -7.35
CA LYS A 712 14.64 -8.22 -7.78
C LYS A 712 14.05 -7.03 -7.00
N MET A 713 12.74 -7.07 -6.69
CA MET A 713 12.05 -6.05 -5.89
C MET A 713 12.23 -6.22 -4.36
N LYS A 714 12.90 -7.31 -3.91
CA LYS A 714 13.05 -7.72 -2.50
C LYS A 714 11.71 -7.78 -1.76
N PHE A 715 10.63 -8.13 -2.46
CA PHE A 715 9.27 -8.19 -1.91
C PHE A 715 8.95 -9.62 -1.48
N HIS A 716 8.51 -9.81 -0.24
CA HIS A 716 8.39 -11.13 0.39
C HIS A 716 6.91 -11.50 0.55
N GLN A 717 6.48 -12.63 -0.02
CA GLN A 717 5.13 -13.17 0.15
C GLN A 717 5.17 -14.70 0.28
N THR A 718 5.24 -15.20 1.52
CA THR A 718 5.48 -16.62 1.82
C THR A 718 4.49 -17.57 1.16
N GLN A 719 3.19 -17.25 1.14
CA GLN A 719 2.15 -18.11 0.53
C GLN A 719 2.36 -18.31 -0.97
N LEU A 720 2.79 -17.25 -1.68
CA LEU A 720 3.09 -17.33 -3.11
C LEU A 720 4.35 -18.18 -3.33
N PHE A 721 5.39 -18.00 -2.52
CA PHE A 721 6.64 -18.76 -2.62
C PHE A 721 6.44 -20.25 -2.35
N GLN A 722 5.62 -20.60 -1.34
CA GLN A 722 5.23 -21.98 -1.06
C GLN A 722 4.46 -22.60 -2.24
N ARG A 723 3.48 -21.87 -2.81
CA ARG A 723 2.73 -22.31 -4.00
C ARG A 723 3.66 -22.53 -5.20
N ILE A 724 4.57 -21.60 -5.48
CA ILE A 724 5.54 -21.72 -6.58
C ILE A 724 6.47 -22.91 -6.37
N ALA A 725 7.04 -23.09 -5.17
CA ALA A 725 7.93 -24.21 -4.87
C ALA A 725 7.23 -25.57 -5.04
N THR A 726 5.96 -25.66 -4.62
CA THR A 726 5.16 -26.89 -4.74
C THR A 726 4.87 -27.24 -6.20
N GLU A 727 4.52 -26.26 -7.04
CA GLU A 727 4.24 -26.46 -8.47
C GLU A 727 5.51 -26.70 -9.31
N LEU A 728 6.64 -26.12 -8.92
CA LEU A 728 7.90 -26.25 -9.63
C LEU A 728 8.63 -27.57 -9.33
N LEU A 729 8.48 -28.12 -8.12
CA LEU A 729 9.12 -29.37 -7.69
C LEU A 729 8.91 -30.56 -8.67
N PRO A 730 7.68 -30.90 -9.10
CA PRO A 730 7.47 -31.97 -10.09
C PRO A 730 7.97 -31.63 -11.50
N GLN A 731 8.15 -30.34 -11.82
CA GLN A 731 8.63 -29.88 -13.13
C GLN A 731 10.18 -29.85 -13.22
N LEU A 732 10.91 -29.99 -12.10
CA LEU A 732 12.38 -29.81 -12.05
C LEU A 732 13.17 -30.62 -13.08
N ALA A 733 12.81 -31.90 -13.29
CA ALA A 733 13.53 -32.78 -14.21
C ALA A 733 13.51 -32.31 -15.68
N GLN A 734 12.55 -31.46 -16.04
CA GLN A 734 12.37 -30.89 -17.38
C GLN A 734 13.04 -29.51 -17.55
N LEU A 735 13.55 -28.91 -16.46
CA LEU A 735 14.16 -27.58 -16.50
C LEU A 735 15.60 -27.62 -17.02
N SER A 736 16.03 -26.52 -17.63
CA SER A 736 17.44 -26.33 -17.99
C SER A 736 18.31 -26.06 -16.74
N SER A 737 19.62 -26.33 -16.84
CA SER A 737 20.60 -25.95 -15.83
C SER A 737 20.60 -24.44 -15.53
N GLY A 738 20.30 -23.63 -16.54
CA GLY A 738 20.11 -22.18 -16.40
C GLY A 738 18.89 -21.80 -15.57
N ASP A 739 17.76 -22.47 -15.78
CA ASP A 739 16.50 -22.22 -15.07
C ASP A 739 16.58 -22.63 -13.60
N VAL A 740 17.14 -23.81 -13.31
CA VAL A 740 17.41 -24.27 -11.95
C VAL A 740 18.29 -23.27 -11.20
N THR A 741 19.39 -22.84 -11.82
CA THR A 741 20.31 -21.85 -11.24
C THR A 741 19.63 -20.50 -11.03
N ARG A 742 18.82 -20.03 -11.99
CA ARG A 742 18.05 -18.78 -11.90
C ARG A 742 17.03 -18.84 -10.75
N CYS A 743 16.38 -19.99 -10.56
CA CYS A 743 15.42 -20.22 -9.50
C CYS A 743 16.09 -20.19 -8.12
N ALA A 744 17.12 -21.02 -7.91
CA ALA A 744 17.87 -21.10 -6.66
C ALA A 744 18.43 -19.72 -6.25
N ARG A 745 19.01 -18.99 -7.21
CA ARG A 745 19.54 -17.63 -6.98
C ARG A 745 18.45 -16.62 -6.60
N SER A 746 17.25 -16.75 -7.18
CA SER A 746 16.13 -15.86 -6.87
C SER A 746 15.59 -16.11 -5.46
N PHE A 747 15.43 -17.38 -5.06
CA PHE A 747 15.06 -17.74 -3.68
C PHE A 747 16.13 -17.35 -2.64
N ALA A 748 17.41 -17.48 -2.97
CA ALA A 748 18.50 -17.00 -2.12
C ALA A 748 18.50 -15.47 -1.93
N TYR A 749 18.11 -14.68 -2.94
CA TYR A 749 17.91 -13.22 -2.76
C TYR A 749 16.66 -12.89 -1.92
N LEU A 750 15.63 -13.73 -1.97
CA LEU A 750 14.43 -13.66 -1.11
C LEU A 750 14.65 -14.20 0.30
N LYS A 751 15.87 -14.71 0.61
CA LYS A 751 16.23 -15.32 1.89
C LYS A 751 15.30 -16.46 2.29
N TRP A 752 14.69 -17.16 1.33
CA TRP A 752 13.66 -18.16 1.60
C TRP A 752 14.13 -19.54 1.15
N LEU A 753 14.28 -20.44 2.12
CA LEU A 753 14.70 -21.82 1.92
C LEU A 753 13.48 -22.74 1.94
N HIS A 754 13.42 -23.67 0.98
CA HIS A 754 12.40 -24.72 0.92
C HIS A 754 13.11 -26.06 0.70
N GLN A 755 13.29 -26.81 1.79
CA GLN A 755 14.13 -28.02 1.85
C GLN A 755 13.94 -28.95 0.63
N PRO A 756 12.70 -29.37 0.26
CA PRO A 756 12.50 -30.31 -0.84
C PRO A 756 12.90 -29.74 -2.21
N LEU A 757 12.77 -28.43 -2.41
CA LEU A 757 13.11 -27.79 -3.69
C LEU A 757 14.63 -27.64 -3.84
N PHE A 758 15.32 -27.31 -2.75
CA PHE A 758 16.77 -27.19 -2.74
C PHE A 758 17.49 -28.55 -2.81
N GLU A 759 16.92 -29.60 -2.18
CA GLU A 759 17.38 -30.98 -2.41
C GLU A 759 17.16 -31.38 -3.88
N GLY A 760 15.99 -31.08 -4.45
CA GLY A 760 15.71 -31.31 -5.87
C GLY A 760 16.68 -30.58 -6.83
N PHE A 761 17.15 -29.38 -6.48
CA PHE A 761 18.21 -28.70 -7.23
C PHE A 761 19.56 -29.41 -7.12
N ALA A 762 19.90 -29.95 -5.94
CA ALA A 762 21.13 -30.72 -5.75
C ALA A 762 21.09 -32.05 -6.52
N GLU A 763 19.95 -32.75 -6.50
CA GLU A 763 19.74 -33.99 -7.26
C GLU A 763 19.75 -33.75 -8.78
N HIS A 764 19.17 -32.64 -9.27
CA HIS A 764 19.25 -32.25 -10.69
C HIS A 764 20.70 -32.05 -11.14
N TYR A 765 21.52 -31.37 -10.33
CA TYR A 765 22.96 -31.25 -10.61
C TYR A 765 23.67 -32.62 -10.58
N LEU A 766 23.36 -33.49 -9.62
CA LEU A 766 23.93 -34.84 -9.57
C LEU A 766 23.61 -35.69 -10.81
N GLN A 767 22.39 -35.56 -11.35
CA GLN A 767 21.93 -36.27 -12.54
C GLN A 767 22.42 -35.66 -13.86
N GLN A 768 22.56 -34.34 -13.94
CA GLN A 768 22.85 -33.61 -15.19
C GLN A 768 24.12 -32.75 -15.11
N SER A 769 25.12 -33.15 -14.31
CA SER A 769 26.32 -32.36 -13.99
C SER A 769 27.06 -31.82 -15.22
N GLU A 770 27.09 -32.57 -16.32
CA GLU A 770 27.73 -32.19 -17.59
C GLU A 770 27.06 -31.01 -18.31
N LYS A 771 25.77 -30.75 -18.02
CA LYS A 771 25.00 -29.65 -18.62
C LYS A 771 25.14 -28.32 -17.86
N TYR A 772 25.88 -28.30 -16.75
CA TYR A 772 26.12 -27.10 -15.95
C TYR A 772 27.46 -26.48 -16.33
N SER A 773 27.43 -25.21 -16.76
CA SER A 773 28.66 -24.44 -16.88
C SER A 773 29.25 -24.12 -15.50
N ALA A 774 30.56 -23.91 -15.41
CA ALA A 774 31.21 -23.49 -14.17
C ALA A 774 30.59 -22.20 -13.58
N VAL A 775 30.07 -21.31 -14.44
CA VAL A 775 29.34 -20.11 -14.03
C VAL A 775 27.99 -20.45 -13.39
N GLN A 776 27.23 -21.37 -13.97
CA GLN A 776 25.95 -21.83 -13.40
C GLN A 776 26.18 -22.53 -12.06
N LEU A 777 27.15 -23.45 -11.99
CA LEU A 777 27.53 -24.15 -10.78
C LEU A 777 27.95 -23.18 -9.67
N GLY A 778 28.78 -22.18 -9.98
CA GLY A 778 29.19 -21.17 -9.01
C GLY A 778 28.02 -20.34 -8.46
N ASN A 779 27.04 -20.00 -9.30
CA ASN A 779 25.81 -19.33 -8.87
C ASN A 779 24.90 -20.23 -8.01
N LEU A 780 24.88 -21.54 -8.28
CA LEU A 780 24.14 -22.53 -7.47
C LEU A 780 24.76 -22.67 -6.07
N LEU A 781 26.08 -22.84 -5.99
CA LEU A 781 26.83 -22.89 -4.73
C LEU A 781 26.65 -21.61 -3.89
N LEU A 782 26.70 -20.44 -4.53
CA LEU A 782 26.42 -19.15 -3.88
C LEU A 782 24.99 -19.05 -3.36
N SER A 783 24.04 -19.73 -4.00
CA SER A 783 22.65 -19.78 -3.54
C SER A 783 22.49 -20.67 -2.31
N PHE A 784 23.19 -21.81 -2.27
CA PHE A 784 23.21 -22.72 -1.12
C PHE A 784 23.91 -22.06 0.07
N ALA A 785 25.11 -21.50 -0.12
CA ALA A 785 25.87 -20.80 0.92
C ALA A 785 25.12 -19.60 1.52
N ARG A 786 24.34 -18.87 0.71
CA ARG A 786 23.52 -17.75 1.24
C ARG A 786 22.42 -18.19 2.19
N LEU A 787 21.86 -19.39 1.99
CA LEU A 787 20.78 -19.94 2.81
C LEU A 787 21.26 -20.97 3.84
N ASP A 788 22.58 -21.19 3.95
CA ASP A 788 23.21 -22.26 4.74
C ASP A 788 22.72 -23.69 4.41
N PHE A 789 22.28 -23.91 3.17
CA PHE A 789 21.72 -25.20 2.75
C PHE A 789 22.80 -26.24 2.46
N GLN A 790 22.65 -27.41 3.08
CA GLN A 790 23.50 -28.59 2.89
C GLN A 790 22.68 -29.72 2.25
N PRO A 791 23.08 -30.27 1.09
CA PRO A 791 22.39 -31.40 0.45
C PRO A 791 22.47 -32.68 1.28
N SER A 792 21.44 -33.52 1.23
CA SER A 792 21.38 -34.80 1.96
C SER A 792 22.49 -35.76 1.52
N LYS A 793 22.81 -35.78 0.21
CA LYS A 793 23.91 -36.58 -0.38
C LYS A 793 25.23 -35.79 -0.44
N ARG A 794 25.60 -35.11 0.65
CA ARG A 794 26.68 -34.10 0.68
C ARG A 794 27.99 -34.55 0.04
N GLU A 795 28.49 -35.73 0.37
CA GLU A 795 29.83 -36.18 -0.04
C GLU A 795 29.91 -36.42 -1.55
N HIS A 796 28.91 -37.09 -2.11
CA HIS A 796 28.78 -37.32 -3.55
C HIS A 796 28.53 -36.01 -4.32
N PHE A 797 27.74 -35.09 -3.76
CA PHE A 797 27.54 -33.75 -4.33
C PHE A 797 28.85 -32.97 -4.40
N TYR A 798 29.53 -32.79 -3.26
CA TYR A 798 30.75 -31.99 -3.23
C TYR A 798 31.91 -32.66 -3.99
N SER A 799 32.00 -33.99 -4.07
CA SER A 799 32.96 -34.66 -4.97
C SER A 799 32.79 -34.20 -6.42
N LYS A 800 31.58 -34.32 -6.98
CA LYS A 800 31.29 -33.83 -8.35
C LYS A 800 31.56 -32.33 -8.53
N VAL A 801 31.21 -31.51 -7.52
CA VAL A 801 31.52 -30.07 -7.53
C VAL A 801 33.02 -29.82 -7.63
N HIS A 802 33.83 -30.54 -6.85
CA HIS A 802 35.28 -30.38 -6.85
C HIS A 802 35.92 -30.81 -8.16
N ASP A 803 35.44 -31.90 -8.76
CA ASP A 803 35.93 -32.38 -10.06
C ASP A 803 35.58 -31.40 -11.18
N ALA A 804 34.34 -30.86 -11.19
CA ALA A 804 33.91 -29.83 -12.13
C ALA A 804 34.67 -28.50 -11.97
N LEU A 805 35.01 -28.11 -10.73
CA LEU A 805 35.77 -26.88 -10.49
C LEU A 805 37.25 -27.01 -10.85
N ARG A 806 37.90 -28.15 -10.60
CA ARG A 806 39.37 -28.33 -10.77
C ARG A 806 39.88 -27.89 -12.15
N GLY A 807 39.13 -28.20 -13.21
CA GLY A 807 39.49 -27.82 -14.59
C GLY A 807 39.12 -26.39 -15.02
N SER A 808 38.31 -25.65 -14.23
CA SER A 808 37.72 -24.37 -14.65
C SER A 808 38.09 -23.17 -13.75
N LEU A 809 38.83 -23.37 -12.66
CA LEU A 809 39.24 -22.28 -11.75
C LEU A 809 39.89 -21.08 -12.47
N SER A 810 40.78 -21.34 -13.42
CA SER A 810 41.51 -20.31 -14.19
C SER A 810 40.65 -19.61 -15.25
N GLN A 811 39.51 -20.19 -15.63
CA GLN A 811 38.58 -19.66 -16.63
C GLN A 811 37.47 -18.80 -15.99
N LEU A 812 37.31 -18.86 -14.66
CA LEU A 812 36.31 -18.09 -13.94
C LEU A 812 36.73 -16.63 -13.77
N GLU A 813 35.76 -15.75 -13.94
CA GLU A 813 35.89 -14.30 -13.70
C GLU A 813 36.25 -14.04 -12.22
N PRO A 814 37.22 -13.14 -11.89
CA PRO A 814 37.74 -12.98 -10.52
C PRO A 814 36.70 -12.72 -9.41
N TYR A 815 35.68 -11.88 -9.64
CA TYR A 815 34.61 -11.66 -8.65
C TYR A 815 33.80 -12.94 -8.44
N LEU A 816 33.43 -13.64 -9.51
CA LEU A 816 32.73 -14.92 -9.43
C LEU A 816 33.58 -16.02 -8.76
N LEU A 817 34.88 -16.13 -9.05
CA LEU A 817 35.76 -17.10 -8.39
C LEU A 817 35.83 -16.83 -6.88
N THR A 818 35.95 -15.56 -6.48
CA THR A 818 35.89 -15.15 -5.07
C THR A 818 34.57 -15.55 -4.41
N ASP A 819 33.44 -15.38 -5.11
CA ASP A 819 32.12 -15.81 -4.64
C ASP A 819 32.02 -17.32 -4.47
N VAL A 820 32.60 -18.12 -5.37
CA VAL A 820 32.63 -19.59 -5.27
C VAL A 820 33.47 -20.05 -4.09
N VAL A 821 34.70 -19.53 -3.94
CA VAL A 821 35.58 -19.93 -2.84
C VAL A 821 35.00 -19.50 -1.48
N TRP A 822 34.46 -18.28 -1.38
CA TRP A 822 33.74 -17.83 -0.19
C TRP A 822 32.52 -18.71 0.11
N SER A 823 31.78 -19.17 -0.90
CA SER A 823 30.64 -20.07 -0.72
C SER A 823 31.05 -21.46 -0.21
N LEU A 824 32.17 -22.00 -0.69
CA LEU A 824 32.76 -23.24 -0.17
C LEU A 824 33.28 -23.08 1.27
N CYS A 825 33.78 -21.90 1.65
CA CYS A 825 34.16 -21.59 3.03
C CYS A 825 32.93 -21.58 3.95
N VAL A 826 31.84 -20.89 3.56
CA VAL A 826 30.57 -20.91 4.31
C VAL A 826 30.10 -22.35 4.53
N LEU A 827 30.01 -23.12 3.44
CA LEU A 827 29.51 -24.50 3.42
C LEU A 827 30.47 -25.55 4.03
N GLN A 828 31.64 -25.16 4.54
CA GLN A 828 32.64 -26.06 5.14
C GLN A 828 33.18 -27.12 4.18
N GLN A 829 33.39 -26.75 2.92
CA GLN A 829 33.90 -27.61 1.83
C GLN A 829 35.05 -26.93 1.06
N ALA A 830 35.74 -25.97 1.66
CA ALA A 830 36.89 -25.31 1.06
C ALA A 830 38.11 -26.25 1.02
N LYS A 831 38.78 -26.34 -0.13
CA LYS A 831 40.06 -27.07 -0.28
C LYS A 831 41.24 -26.11 -0.33
N PRO A 832 42.44 -26.51 0.15
CA PRO A 832 43.62 -25.64 0.21
C PRO A 832 44.02 -25.08 -1.16
N GLU A 833 43.82 -25.86 -2.23
CA GLU A 833 44.04 -25.47 -3.62
C GLU A 833 43.31 -24.17 -4.00
N TYR A 834 42.04 -24.03 -3.60
CA TYR A 834 41.21 -22.89 -3.98
C TYR A 834 41.54 -21.65 -3.15
N LEU A 835 41.87 -21.86 -1.86
CA LEU A 835 42.28 -20.79 -0.95
C LEU A 835 43.55 -20.12 -1.45
N LYS A 836 44.56 -20.89 -1.87
CA LYS A 836 45.82 -20.37 -2.41
C LYS A 836 45.63 -19.47 -3.64
N VAL A 837 44.75 -19.84 -4.57
CA VAL A 837 44.49 -19.05 -5.79
C VAL A 837 43.86 -17.68 -5.46
N VAL A 838 42.96 -17.62 -4.48
CA VAL A 838 42.24 -16.38 -4.13
C VAL A 838 43.03 -15.51 -3.14
N LEU A 839 43.92 -16.11 -2.35
CA LEU A 839 44.79 -15.41 -1.39
C LEU A 839 46.14 -14.95 -1.98
N ASP A 840 46.44 -15.29 -3.23
CA ASP A 840 47.59 -14.77 -3.99
C ASP A 840 47.52 -13.23 -4.14
N PRO A 841 48.56 -12.47 -3.74
CA PRO A 841 48.60 -11.01 -3.92
C PRO A 841 48.34 -10.55 -5.37
N ALA A 842 48.78 -11.30 -6.39
CA ALA A 842 48.52 -10.95 -7.79
C ALA A 842 47.03 -11.16 -8.18
N PHE A 843 46.34 -12.11 -7.57
CA PHE A 843 44.89 -12.24 -7.69
C PHE A 843 44.15 -11.06 -7.03
N GLN A 844 44.58 -10.66 -5.83
CA GLN A 844 43.96 -9.57 -5.06
C GLN A 844 44.05 -8.22 -5.77
N GLN A 845 45.19 -7.90 -6.41
CA GLN A 845 45.34 -6.66 -7.18
C GLN A 845 44.28 -6.53 -8.29
N ARG A 846 43.93 -7.63 -8.99
CA ARG A 846 42.89 -7.63 -10.03
C ARG A 846 41.47 -7.32 -9.52
N LEU A 847 41.23 -7.45 -8.21
CA LEU A 847 39.95 -7.09 -7.57
C LEU A 847 39.92 -5.65 -7.07
N THR A 848 41.08 -4.98 -6.96
CA THR A 848 41.17 -3.64 -6.38
C THR A 848 40.85 -2.48 -7.32
N ASP A 849 40.70 -2.72 -8.61
CA ASP A 849 40.36 -1.70 -9.62
C ASP A 849 38.84 -1.42 -9.74
N GLY A 850 37.99 -2.24 -9.09
CA GLY A 850 36.53 -2.26 -9.30
C GLY A 850 35.67 -1.34 -8.43
N GLY A 851 35.99 -0.04 -8.33
CA GLY A 851 35.10 1.00 -7.76
C GLY A 851 34.33 0.60 -6.47
N ASN A 852 33.01 0.83 -6.43
CA ASN A 852 32.17 0.52 -5.26
C ASN A 852 32.10 -0.97 -4.86
N ARG A 853 32.52 -1.91 -5.72
CA ARG A 853 32.51 -3.34 -5.38
C ARG A 853 33.70 -3.73 -4.49
N LYS A 854 34.79 -2.97 -4.55
CA LYS A 854 36.05 -3.19 -3.84
C LYS A 854 35.87 -3.57 -2.37
N VAL A 855 35.12 -2.79 -1.59
CA VAL A 855 34.96 -3.03 -0.14
C VAL A 855 34.19 -4.32 0.17
N SER A 856 33.14 -4.64 -0.60
CA SER A 856 32.35 -5.87 -0.39
C SER A 856 33.15 -7.15 -0.69
N TYR A 857 34.06 -7.11 -1.67
CA TYR A 857 34.91 -8.24 -2.00
C TYR A 857 36.17 -8.30 -1.11
N ALA A 858 36.74 -7.17 -0.69
CA ALA A 858 37.79 -7.14 0.33
C ALA A 858 37.34 -7.81 1.64
N LEU A 859 36.11 -7.55 2.09
CA LEU A 859 35.52 -8.24 3.24
C LEU A 859 35.36 -9.76 3.00
N LYS A 860 35.02 -10.21 1.79
CA LYS A 860 34.96 -11.65 1.48
C LYS A 860 36.36 -12.29 1.48
N LEU A 861 37.38 -11.60 0.95
CA LEU A 861 38.76 -12.06 0.96
C LEU A 861 39.29 -12.19 2.41
N LEU A 862 39.01 -11.22 3.27
CA LEU A 862 39.31 -11.31 4.71
C LEU A 862 38.62 -12.51 5.36
N GLN A 863 37.36 -12.80 5.01
CA GLN A 863 36.63 -13.95 5.54
C GLN A 863 37.21 -15.28 5.00
N VAL A 864 37.66 -15.34 3.75
CA VAL A 864 38.37 -16.50 3.18
C VAL A 864 39.74 -16.70 3.86
N ALA A 865 40.51 -15.64 4.09
CA ALA A 865 41.78 -15.68 4.82
C ALA A 865 41.58 -16.15 6.28
N ALA A 866 40.55 -15.64 6.96
CA ALA A 866 40.16 -16.10 8.28
C ALA A 866 39.78 -17.59 8.31
N THR A 867 39.14 -18.10 7.25
CA THR A 867 38.83 -19.54 7.13
C THR A 867 40.14 -20.34 7.05
N ALA A 868 41.06 -19.94 6.16
CA ALA A 868 42.33 -20.62 5.95
C ALA A 868 43.19 -20.68 7.23
N HIS A 869 43.16 -19.61 8.04
CA HIS A 869 43.89 -19.50 9.30
C HIS A 869 43.23 -20.24 10.46
N LEU A 870 41.92 -20.00 10.71
CA LEU A 870 41.22 -20.53 11.89
C LEU A 870 40.84 -22.01 11.75
N GLU A 871 40.62 -22.50 10.53
CA GLU A 871 40.30 -23.92 10.26
C GLU A 871 41.57 -24.73 9.89
N ASN A 872 42.78 -24.14 10.02
CA ASN A 872 44.08 -24.78 9.74
C ASN A 872 44.20 -25.44 8.35
N LEU A 873 43.52 -24.91 7.34
CA LEU A 873 43.48 -25.49 6.00
C LEU A 873 44.74 -25.23 5.16
N CYS A 874 45.63 -24.31 5.58
CA CYS A 874 46.90 -24.03 4.93
C CYS A 874 48.06 -24.09 5.94
N PRO A 875 49.17 -24.81 5.64
CA PRO A 875 50.38 -24.76 6.45
C PRO A 875 50.95 -23.33 6.58
N GLN A 876 51.55 -23.05 7.73
CA GLN A 876 52.16 -21.75 8.04
C GLN A 876 53.21 -21.37 6.97
N GLY A 877 53.08 -20.16 6.41
CA GLY A 877 53.97 -19.63 5.37
C GLY A 877 53.33 -19.37 4.00
N ALA A 878 52.15 -19.92 3.71
CA ALA A 878 51.45 -19.71 2.42
C ALA A 878 50.09 -18.98 2.54
N ALA A 879 49.58 -18.76 3.75
CA ALA A 879 48.40 -17.93 3.98
C ALA A 879 48.83 -16.47 4.14
N ALA A 880 48.21 -15.56 3.37
CA ALA A 880 48.36 -14.12 3.62
C ALA A 880 47.85 -13.81 5.04
N ASP A 881 48.70 -13.17 5.84
CA ASP A 881 48.36 -12.80 7.22
C ASP A 881 47.09 -11.92 7.20
N PRO A 882 46.02 -12.25 7.95
CA PRO A 882 44.80 -11.43 7.99
C PRO A 882 45.08 -9.97 8.36
N LEU A 883 46.15 -9.74 9.14
CA LEU A 883 46.70 -8.43 9.49
C LEU A 883 47.17 -7.60 8.28
N LEU A 884 47.79 -8.23 7.27
CA LEU A 884 48.23 -7.54 6.04
C LEU A 884 47.05 -7.12 5.15
N LEU A 885 45.95 -7.89 5.18
CA LEU A 885 44.70 -7.59 4.50
C LEU A 885 43.81 -6.58 5.27
N SER A 886 44.12 -6.30 6.54
CA SER A 886 43.32 -5.45 7.43
C SER A 886 43.34 -3.95 7.09
N SER A 887 43.98 -3.56 5.98
CA SER A 887 43.94 -2.19 5.42
C SER A 887 42.63 -1.84 4.71
N ALA A 888 41.70 -2.80 4.57
CA ALA A 888 40.36 -2.55 4.06
C ALA A 888 39.60 -1.53 4.96
N PRO A 889 39.04 -0.43 4.41
CA PRO A 889 38.37 0.58 5.22
C PRO A 889 37.15 -0.03 5.92
N ALA A 890 37.07 0.16 7.23
CA ALA A 890 35.90 -0.20 8.01
C ALA A 890 34.68 0.57 7.45
N LEU A 891 33.67 -0.17 7.00
CA LEU A 891 32.38 0.41 6.64
C LEU A 891 31.68 0.83 7.93
N GLU A 892 31.81 2.12 8.28
CA GLU A 892 31.06 2.76 9.36
C GLU A 892 29.57 2.82 9.02
N ILE A 893 28.90 1.67 9.16
CA ILE A 893 27.45 1.56 9.06
C ILE A 893 26.88 2.00 10.42
N PRO A 894 26.01 3.02 10.46
CA PRO A 894 25.43 3.48 11.73
C PRO A 894 24.62 2.36 12.38
N PRO A 895 24.77 2.12 13.70
CA PRO A 895 24.20 0.95 14.35
C PRO A 895 22.68 0.95 14.33
N THR A 896 22.10 -0.22 14.10
CA THR A 896 20.65 -0.42 14.02
C THR A 896 19.98 -0.06 15.36
N PRO A 897 18.66 0.22 15.38
CA PRO A 897 17.96 0.48 16.65
C PRO A 897 18.11 -0.66 17.67
N MET A 898 18.17 -1.91 17.18
CA MET A 898 18.41 -3.10 18.00
C MET A 898 19.84 -3.10 18.56
N GLN A 899 20.86 -2.87 17.72
CA GLN A 899 22.25 -2.79 18.17
C GLN A 899 22.44 -1.68 19.21
N ARG A 900 21.87 -0.48 19.01
CA ARG A 900 21.91 0.60 20.00
C ARG A 900 21.25 0.23 21.33
N SER A 901 20.11 -0.46 21.28
CA SER A 901 19.44 -0.99 22.48
C SER A 901 20.27 -2.07 23.19
N LEU A 902 20.96 -2.94 22.44
CA LEU A 902 21.87 -3.95 22.98
C LEU A 902 23.10 -3.30 23.62
N HIS A 903 23.73 -2.32 22.98
CA HIS A 903 24.88 -1.59 23.52
C HIS A 903 24.53 -0.90 24.86
N ALA A 904 23.37 -0.26 24.96
CA ALA A 904 22.89 0.33 26.21
C ALA A 904 22.72 -0.73 27.32
N ALA A 905 22.01 -1.83 27.02
CA ALA A 905 21.83 -2.92 27.99
C ALA A 905 23.14 -3.62 28.39
N LEU A 906 24.17 -3.60 27.54
CA LEU A 906 25.52 -4.09 27.87
C LEU A 906 26.27 -3.13 28.80
N HIS A 907 26.14 -1.81 28.63
CA HIS A 907 26.68 -0.83 29.58
C HIS A 907 26.02 -0.98 30.97
N ASP A 908 24.70 -1.17 31.02
CA ASP A 908 23.96 -1.42 32.26
C ASP A 908 24.35 -2.76 32.91
N LEU A 909 24.57 -3.82 32.10
CA LEU A 909 25.02 -5.13 32.56
C LEU A 909 26.38 -5.05 33.29
N VAL A 910 27.26 -4.18 32.82
CA VAL A 910 28.63 -3.97 33.32
C VAL A 910 28.67 -3.03 34.53
N GLY A 911 27.55 -2.41 34.91
CA GLY A 911 27.40 -1.71 36.20
C GLY A 911 28.30 -0.48 36.36
N GLY A 912 28.63 0.21 35.27
CA GLY A 912 29.47 1.41 35.30
C GLY A 912 30.98 1.16 35.39
N LEU A 913 31.45 -0.08 35.25
CA LEU A 913 32.89 -0.37 35.14
C LEU A 913 33.46 0.21 33.83
N GLU A 914 34.17 1.33 33.92
CA GLU A 914 34.85 1.95 32.78
C GLU A 914 35.78 0.94 32.09
N GLY A 915 35.63 0.81 30.77
CA GLY A 915 36.38 -0.17 29.96
C GLY A 915 36.02 -1.65 30.20
N GLY A 916 34.91 -1.94 30.90
CA GLY A 916 34.45 -3.32 31.14
C GLY A 916 33.86 -4.03 29.92
N CYS A 917 33.30 -3.29 28.96
CA CYS A 917 32.86 -3.82 27.66
C CYS A 917 33.36 -2.93 26.50
N ARG A 918 33.49 -3.52 25.30
CA ARG A 918 33.64 -2.78 24.04
C ARG A 918 32.45 -3.06 23.14
N THR A 919 31.95 -2.05 22.43
CA THR A 919 30.82 -2.19 21.50
C THR A 919 31.26 -1.99 20.06
N ALA A 920 30.63 -2.68 19.11
CA ALA A 920 30.93 -2.59 17.67
C ALA A 920 32.42 -2.84 17.30
N VAL A 921 33.03 -3.84 17.92
CA VAL A 921 34.44 -4.21 17.70
C VAL A 921 34.62 -4.84 16.31
N THR A 922 35.45 -4.24 15.45
CA THR A 922 35.85 -4.84 14.17
C THR A 922 37.08 -5.72 14.36
N THR A 923 36.99 -6.97 13.92
CA THR A 923 38.07 -7.97 14.02
C THR A 923 38.89 -8.06 12.75
N VAL A 924 40.15 -8.48 12.87
CA VAL A 924 41.06 -8.78 11.74
C VAL A 924 40.55 -9.89 10.81
N TYR A 925 39.53 -10.63 11.23
CA TYR A 925 38.86 -11.68 10.46
C TYR A 925 37.75 -11.15 9.53
N GLY A 926 37.53 -9.83 9.48
CA GLY A 926 36.46 -9.23 8.66
C GLY A 926 35.06 -9.39 9.24
N TRP A 927 34.95 -9.54 10.56
CA TRP A 927 33.69 -9.63 11.32
C TRP A 927 33.57 -8.50 12.36
N THR A 928 32.35 -8.01 12.55
CA THR A 928 31.99 -7.05 13.61
C THR A 928 31.31 -7.78 14.77
N VAL A 929 31.76 -7.52 16.00
CA VAL A 929 31.15 -8.02 17.24
C VAL A 929 30.41 -6.87 17.91
N ASP A 930 29.10 -7.00 18.12
CA ASP A 930 28.28 -5.92 18.66
C ASP A 930 28.64 -5.60 20.12
N GLY A 931 28.97 -6.62 20.92
CA GLY A 931 29.50 -6.44 22.27
C GLY A 931 30.58 -7.45 22.63
N GLU A 932 31.75 -6.98 23.05
CA GLU A 932 32.82 -7.79 23.65
C GLU A 932 32.82 -7.60 25.18
N LEU A 933 32.87 -8.71 25.90
CA LEU A 933 32.98 -8.78 27.36
C LEU A 933 34.02 -9.84 27.75
N VAL A 934 34.74 -9.67 28.86
CA VAL A 934 35.51 -10.75 29.50
C VAL A 934 34.97 -10.94 30.91
N ILE A 935 34.74 -12.19 31.29
CA ILE A 935 34.28 -12.56 32.64
C ILE A 935 35.31 -13.42 33.35
N ASP A 936 35.34 -13.33 34.68
CA ASP A 936 36.11 -14.22 35.55
C ASP A 936 35.38 -15.57 35.78
N SER A 937 35.98 -16.43 36.62
CA SER A 937 35.40 -17.71 37.07
C SER A 937 34.07 -17.55 37.80
N ASP A 938 33.82 -16.39 38.43
CA ASP A 938 32.59 -16.05 39.16
C ASP A 938 31.51 -15.44 38.23
N SER A 939 31.78 -15.40 36.92
CA SER A 939 30.94 -14.75 35.90
C SER A 939 30.75 -13.23 36.09
N LYS A 940 31.70 -12.55 36.73
CA LYS A 940 31.72 -11.08 36.87
C LYS A 940 32.58 -10.44 35.77
N PRO A 941 32.21 -9.24 35.26
CA PRO A 941 32.94 -8.58 34.18
C PRO A 941 34.28 -8.00 34.64
N ILE A 942 35.33 -8.20 33.85
CA ILE A 942 36.69 -7.69 34.06
C ILE A 942 36.96 -6.52 33.09
N ARG A 943 37.82 -5.57 33.47
CA ARG A 943 38.29 -4.49 32.59
C ARG A 943 39.05 -5.07 31.38
N LEU A 944 38.77 -4.52 30.18
CA LEU A 944 39.37 -4.96 28.92
C LEU A 944 40.64 -4.19 28.53
N LEU A 945 40.95 -3.06 29.17
CA LEU A 945 42.23 -2.37 29.00
C LEU A 945 43.35 -3.20 29.65
N GLY A 946 44.38 -3.54 28.89
CA GLY A 946 45.53 -4.35 29.35
C GLY A 946 45.54 -5.78 28.82
N LEU A 947 44.38 -6.37 28.52
CA LEU A 947 44.27 -7.77 28.10
C LEU A 947 44.62 -7.99 26.61
N LYS A 948 45.34 -9.09 26.34
CA LYS A 948 45.69 -9.60 25.01
C LYS A 948 44.43 -9.98 24.23
N ALA A 949 44.33 -9.43 23.02
CA ALA A 949 43.17 -9.51 22.14
C ALA A 949 43.64 -9.70 20.69
N PRO A 950 44.06 -10.93 20.30
CA PRO A 950 44.71 -11.19 19.00
C PRO A 950 43.81 -10.95 17.79
N HIS A 951 42.50 -10.83 18.01
CA HIS A 951 41.51 -10.49 16.98
C HIS A 951 41.47 -8.99 16.63
N LEU A 952 42.16 -8.12 17.39
CA LEU A 952 42.29 -6.68 17.10
C LEU A 952 43.51 -6.41 16.21
N PRO A 953 43.48 -5.39 15.33
CA PRO A 953 44.62 -5.03 14.49
C PRO A 953 45.93 -4.75 15.24
N GLY A 954 45.85 -4.31 16.50
CA GLY A 954 47.00 -4.07 17.38
C GLY A 954 47.28 -5.18 18.41
N GLY A 955 46.63 -6.34 18.33
CA GLY A 955 46.86 -7.48 19.25
C GLY A 955 46.37 -7.32 20.70
N GLY A 956 45.90 -6.13 21.09
CA GLY A 956 45.39 -5.83 22.44
C GLY A 956 46.48 -5.31 23.38
N GLY A 957 46.30 -5.52 24.68
CA GLY A 957 47.33 -5.23 25.68
C GLY A 957 48.30 -6.41 25.91
N PRO A 958 49.34 -6.23 26.73
CA PRO A 958 50.39 -7.21 26.92
C PRO A 958 50.01 -8.41 27.81
N GLU A 959 48.97 -8.28 28.64
CA GLU A 959 48.66 -9.27 29.69
C GLU A 959 47.75 -10.39 29.16
N PRO A 960 48.04 -11.68 29.43
CA PRO A 960 47.10 -12.75 29.11
C PRO A 960 45.82 -12.63 29.96
N PRO A 961 44.66 -13.12 29.48
CA PRO A 961 43.46 -13.21 30.31
C PRO A 961 43.73 -14.08 31.57
N PRO A 962 43.12 -13.76 32.72
CA PRO A 962 43.28 -14.55 33.95
C PRO A 962 42.92 -16.04 33.76
N GLN A 963 43.53 -16.92 34.55
CA GLN A 963 43.18 -18.35 34.51
C GLN A 963 41.68 -18.55 34.83
N GLY A 964 40.97 -19.27 33.96
CA GLY A 964 39.52 -19.46 34.05
C GLY A 964 38.66 -18.32 33.47
N ALA A 965 39.24 -17.22 33.00
CA ALA A 965 38.49 -16.13 32.39
C ALA A 965 38.01 -16.47 30.97
N ARG A 966 36.76 -16.10 30.65
CA ARG A 966 36.12 -16.34 29.34
C ARG A 966 35.89 -15.03 28.59
N ARG A 967 36.22 -15.01 27.29
CA ARG A 967 35.91 -13.89 26.39
C ARG A 967 34.58 -14.16 25.67
N ILE A 968 33.63 -13.23 25.78
CA ILE A 968 32.26 -13.37 25.28
C ILE A 968 32.02 -12.38 24.14
N ALA A 969 31.44 -12.88 23.05
CA ALA A 969 30.99 -12.08 21.91
C ALA A 969 29.46 -12.08 21.85
N PHE A 970 28.83 -10.95 22.18
CA PHE A 970 27.42 -10.71 21.96
C PHE A 970 27.18 -10.33 20.49
N LEU A 971 26.26 -11.05 19.85
CA LEU A 971 25.92 -10.89 18.43
C LEU A 971 24.45 -10.50 18.29
N ALA A 972 24.20 -9.33 17.71
CA ALA A 972 22.87 -8.84 17.39
C ALA A 972 22.31 -9.59 16.17
N GLY A 973 21.39 -10.50 16.42
CA GLY A 973 20.60 -11.17 15.39
C GLY A 973 19.52 -10.24 14.84
N ASP A 974 19.89 -9.24 14.04
CA ASP A 974 18.94 -8.38 13.35
C ASP A 974 18.04 -9.18 12.38
N PHE A 975 16.84 -8.68 12.05
CA PHE A 975 15.92 -9.34 11.11
C PHE A 975 16.56 -9.69 9.75
N LEU A 976 17.57 -8.93 9.34
CA LEU A 976 18.30 -9.17 8.10
C LEU A 976 19.28 -10.37 8.17
N HIS A 977 19.56 -10.92 9.34
CA HIS A 977 20.52 -12.01 9.54
C HIS A 977 19.88 -13.40 9.39
N TYR A 978 18.55 -13.50 9.42
CA TYR A 978 17.79 -14.75 9.37
C TYR A 978 17.11 -14.99 8.01
N GLY A 979 16.72 -16.25 7.77
CA GLY A 979 15.84 -16.63 6.67
C GLY A 979 14.41 -16.09 6.85
N SER A 980 13.69 -15.87 5.75
CA SER A 980 12.30 -15.39 5.77
C SER A 980 11.39 -16.46 6.40
N ARG A 981 10.95 -16.21 7.63
CA ARG A 981 10.26 -17.16 8.54
C ARG A 981 11.10 -18.33 9.09
N SER A 982 12.43 -18.34 8.90
CA SER A 982 13.30 -19.26 9.67
C SER A 982 13.86 -18.55 10.90
N LYS A 983 14.13 -19.32 11.97
CA LYS A 983 14.94 -18.90 13.11
C LYS A 983 16.44 -19.17 12.90
N GLU A 984 16.80 -19.80 11.78
CA GLU A 984 18.19 -20.13 11.45
C GLU A 984 18.90 -18.95 10.79
N PRO A 985 20.16 -18.67 11.16
CA PRO A 985 20.96 -17.62 10.55
C PRO A 985 21.31 -17.98 9.10
N LEU A 986 21.39 -16.98 8.23
CA LEU A 986 21.91 -17.15 6.87
C LEU A 986 23.41 -17.50 6.93
N GLY A 987 23.91 -18.27 5.96
CA GLY A 987 25.24 -18.89 6.05
C GLY A 987 26.42 -17.95 6.31
N ARG A 988 26.34 -16.67 5.91
CA ARG A 988 27.33 -15.65 6.32
C ARG A 988 27.44 -15.51 7.84
N PHE A 989 26.31 -15.53 8.55
CA PHE A 989 26.25 -15.36 10.00
C PHE A 989 26.53 -16.69 10.73
N ALA A 990 26.17 -17.83 10.13
CA ALA A 990 26.62 -19.15 10.61
C ALA A 990 28.17 -19.26 10.56
N MET A 991 28.79 -18.82 9.45
CA MET A 991 30.24 -18.71 9.30
C MET A 991 30.85 -17.71 10.30
N GLN A 992 30.23 -16.55 10.52
CA GLN A 992 30.65 -15.59 11.55
C GLN A 992 30.71 -16.21 12.94
N ARG A 993 29.64 -16.91 13.36
CA ARG A 993 29.61 -17.63 14.65
C ARG A 993 30.76 -18.64 14.73
N ARG A 994 30.94 -19.46 13.70
CA ARG A 994 32.00 -20.48 13.64
C ARG A 994 33.40 -19.87 13.76
N HIS A 995 33.68 -18.79 13.05
CA HIS A 995 34.98 -18.10 13.10
C HIS A 995 35.24 -17.49 14.48
N LEU A 996 34.25 -16.86 15.10
CA LEU A 996 34.42 -16.29 16.44
C LEU A 996 34.66 -17.38 17.50
N GLN A 997 33.97 -18.52 17.40
CA GLN A 997 34.22 -19.68 18.27
C GLN A 997 35.66 -20.22 18.10
N LEU A 998 36.12 -20.41 16.87
CA LEU A 998 37.50 -20.83 16.58
C LEU A 998 38.56 -19.79 17.02
N ALA A 999 38.21 -18.50 17.01
CA ALA A 999 39.05 -17.42 17.54
C ALA A 999 39.03 -17.29 19.09
N GLY A 1000 38.40 -18.24 19.80
CA GLY A 1000 38.38 -18.30 21.26
C GLY A 1000 37.31 -17.43 21.92
N PHE A 1001 36.24 -17.05 21.21
CA PHE A 1001 35.08 -16.38 21.81
C PHE A 1001 33.94 -17.34 22.13
N LEU A 1002 33.39 -17.19 23.32
CA LEU A 1002 32.08 -17.72 23.67
C LEU A 1002 30.98 -16.83 23.06
N THR A 1003 30.29 -17.32 22.03
CA THR A 1003 29.29 -16.53 21.29
C THR A 1003 27.92 -16.54 21.96
N VAL A 1004 27.35 -15.37 22.24
CA VAL A 1004 25.99 -15.19 22.76
C VAL A 1004 25.12 -14.53 21.68
N GLU A 1005 24.20 -15.30 21.09
CA GLU A 1005 23.25 -14.78 20.10
C GLU A 1005 22.04 -14.10 20.76
N VAL A 1006 21.75 -12.88 20.32
CA VAL A 1006 20.58 -12.09 20.72
C VAL A 1006 19.67 -11.93 19.50
N PRO A 1007 18.71 -12.84 19.23
CA PRO A 1007 17.81 -12.73 18.08
C PRO A 1007 16.76 -11.62 18.24
N TYR A 1008 16.43 -10.94 17.13
CA TYR A 1008 15.49 -9.81 17.14
C TYR A 1008 14.10 -10.18 17.66
N TYR A 1009 13.65 -11.42 17.43
CA TYR A 1009 12.30 -11.85 17.83
C TYR A 1009 12.17 -12.02 19.35
N GLU A 1010 13.21 -12.49 20.04
CA GLU A 1010 13.22 -12.51 21.52
C GLU A 1010 13.46 -11.10 22.07
N TRP A 1011 14.38 -10.33 21.47
CA TRP A 1011 14.72 -8.98 21.95
C TRP A 1011 13.56 -7.98 21.84
N ALA A 1012 12.73 -8.09 20.79
CA ALA A 1012 11.59 -7.20 20.56
C ALA A 1012 10.42 -7.42 21.55
N GLU A 1013 10.34 -8.58 22.20
CA GLU A 1013 9.33 -8.87 23.22
C GLU A 1013 9.67 -8.21 24.58
N LEU A 1014 10.93 -7.81 24.79
CA LEU A 1014 11.42 -7.20 26.03
C LEU A 1014 11.07 -5.71 26.09
N LYS A 1015 10.09 -5.37 26.94
CA LYS A 1015 9.49 -4.03 27.05
C LYS A 1015 10.27 -3.05 27.92
N SER A 1016 11.10 -3.55 28.84
CA SER A 1016 11.85 -2.73 29.80
C SER A 1016 13.34 -3.06 29.81
N ASP A 1017 14.18 -2.10 30.19
CA ASP A 1017 15.63 -2.26 30.15
C ASP A 1017 16.14 -3.24 31.23
N TRP A 1018 15.48 -3.31 32.39
CA TRP A 1018 15.74 -4.35 33.38
C TRP A 1018 15.51 -5.77 32.82
N GLN A 1019 14.43 -5.99 32.04
CA GLN A 1019 14.20 -7.28 31.38
C GLN A 1019 15.29 -7.60 30.34
N ARG A 1020 15.79 -6.59 29.63
CA ARG A 1020 16.91 -6.73 28.67
C ARG A 1020 18.20 -7.16 29.37
N VAL A 1021 18.58 -6.50 30.46
CA VAL A 1021 19.75 -6.87 31.27
C VAL A 1021 19.59 -8.27 31.89
N ALA A 1022 18.42 -8.61 32.43
CA ALA A 1022 18.14 -9.93 32.97
C ALA A 1022 18.23 -11.04 31.90
N TYR A 1023 17.69 -10.79 30.71
CA TYR A 1023 17.79 -11.68 29.56
C TYR A 1023 19.25 -11.88 29.11
N LEU A 1024 20.06 -10.82 29.05
CA LEU A 1024 21.48 -10.94 28.72
C LEU A 1024 22.25 -11.77 29.77
N LYS A 1025 21.98 -11.57 31.07
CA LYS A 1025 22.54 -12.41 32.14
C LYS A 1025 22.17 -13.88 31.97
N ALA A 1026 20.91 -14.19 31.66
CA ALA A 1026 20.45 -15.56 31.45
C ALA A 1026 21.08 -16.22 30.21
N LYS A 1027 21.17 -15.50 29.08
CA LYS A 1027 21.82 -15.99 27.85
C LYS A 1027 23.33 -16.18 28.02
N MET A 1028 23.98 -15.27 28.73
CA MET A 1028 25.40 -15.37 29.11
C MET A 1028 25.65 -16.60 29.99
N GLY A 1029 24.88 -16.75 31.08
CA GLY A 1029 24.98 -17.92 31.98
C GLY A 1029 24.73 -19.24 31.27
N LYS A 1030 23.76 -19.29 30.34
CA LYS A 1030 23.52 -20.47 29.50
C LYS A 1030 24.73 -20.81 28.62
N ALA A 1031 25.31 -19.83 27.92
CA ALA A 1031 26.48 -20.07 27.08
C ALA A 1031 27.69 -20.55 27.92
N VAL A 1032 27.88 -19.97 29.11
CA VAL A 1032 28.94 -20.37 30.06
C VAL A 1032 28.74 -21.82 30.54
N ALA A 1033 27.50 -22.24 30.82
CA ALA A 1033 27.18 -23.61 31.18
C ALA A 1033 27.37 -24.60 30.01
N GLU A 1034 27.01 -24.21 28.78
CA GLU A 1034 27.24 -25.02 27.57
C GLU A 1034 28.73 -25.16 27.21
N ASP A 1035 29.56 -24.20 27.60
CA ASP A 1035 31.03 -24.24 27.49
C ASP A 1035 31.65 -25.16 28.56
N MET A 1036 31.15 -25.11 29.80
CA MET A 1036 31.57 -26.01 30.89
C MET A 1036 31.17 -27.48 30.70
N ALA A 1037 30.24 -27.76 29.79
CA ALA A 1037 29.73 -29.11 29.52
C ALA A 1037 30.42 -29.80 28.32
N LYS A 1038 31.37 -29.12 27.66
CA LYS A 1038 32.17 -29.63 26.53
C LYS A 1038 33.58 -30.02 26.98
#